data_AF-A0A498HV38-F1
#
_entry.id   AF-A0A498HV38-F1
#
_cell.length_a   1.000
_cell.length_b   1.000
_cell.length_c   1.000
_cell.angle_alpha   90.00
_cell.angle_beta   90.00
_cell.angle_gamma   90.00
#
_symmetry.space_group_name_H-M   'P 1'
#
loop_
_entity.id
_entity.type
_entity.pdbx_description
1 polymer ?
#
loop_
_entity_poly.entity_id
_entity_poly.type
_entity_poly.pdbx_seq_one_letter_code
_entity_poly.pdbx_strand_id
1 'polypeptide(L)'
;MEFEYLEEPILRETQYSPSPTAIISSTGTRSASPDHQSSDSSPYDDCNRGGESSFCATLEMEEVPKSESEQLRLSWLRSQVVGAAAEFSSPFGRRRLIYADHTASGRSLLYIENFIVKNVLPFYGNTHTCDSFVGNRTTKMVGEAVKYLKKCLGVGADDALLLCGQGTTSAIKRLQEVMGIAVPSTLRDRMLGSDLIGMEERWLVFVGPYEHHSNLLSWRQSLAQVIEIGLDEDGLLDMEALRLQLESYKYSNRPILGSFSACSNVTGIYSDTRAIARLLHQYGGFACFDFAASGPYVEIKMRSGQMDGYDGIFLSPHKFVGGPGTPGILVMSKALYQLRSLPPSTCGGGTVAYVNGFNPKDTVYCEDIEERENGGTPQIIQTIRAALAFWVKEYIGYQIIEKQEQLHVKRALERLLPNQNIWILGNTSAQRLAILSFLVYSTTNCSKAATKTDIGREGADQGLYMWGETGNSRGKPLHGGFVAALLNDLFGIQARGGCDCAAPYGHNLLKIDNTLSHAYRSAIQKGYLGVKPGWTRISFPYYMSNDELESILAALEFIAMYGQRFLPLYNFSLRSGSWTYKKKALQDLIGKTNFNFDVDSLPTHGDNATQGKSSKDGNNKLLTKFSLYLETATNIANCLPKFPPQHRLLEDIDINMFYFRV
;
A
#
# COMPACT_ATOMS: atom_id res chain seq x y z
N MET A 1 33.15 0.58 -64.43
CA MET A 1 32.20 0.10 -65.45
C MET A 1 31.25 1.24 -65.72
N GLU A 2 31.44 1.84 -66.91
CA GLU A 2 30.64 2.89 -67.56
C GLU A 2 29.15 2.47 -67.66
N PHE A 3 28.14 3.35 -67.78
CA PHE A 3 27.83 4.35 -68.84
C PHE A 3 26.75 5.33 -68.28
N GLU A 4 26.89 6.67 -68.37
CA GLU A 4 26.34 7.64 -69.37
C GLU A 4 24.80 7.80 -69.35
N TYR A 5 24.12 8.97 -69.51
CA TYR A 5 24.45 10.37 -69.85
C TYR A 5 23.17 11.30 -69.71
N LEU A 6 23.39 12.61 -69.49
CA LEU A 6 22.65 13.84 -69.95
C LEU A 6 21.21 14.10 -69.40
N GLU A 7 20.75 15.32 -69.07
CA GLU A 7 21.09 16.70 -69.48
C GLU A 7 20.44 17.75 -68.53
N GLU A 8 21.07 18.92 -68.32
CA GLU A 8 20.49 20.13 -67.67
C GLU A 8 19.72 21.02 -68.69
N PRO A 9 18.93 22.03 -68.25
CA PRO A 9 19.48 23.41 -68.28
C PRO A 9 19.01 24.35 -67.13
N ILE A 10 19.99 24.92 -66.40
CA ILE A 10 20.36 26.35 -66.25
C ILE A 10 19.29 27.50 -66.28
N LEU A 11 19.38 28.35 -65.21
CA LEU A 11 19.02 29.79 -65.00
C LEU A 11 17.54 30.16 -64.78
N ARG A 12 17.14 31.04 -63.82
CA ARG A 12 17.77 32.28 -63.32
C ARG A 12 17.16 32.75 -61.98
N GLU A 13 17.99 33.34 -61.12
CA GLU A 13 17.63 34.08 -59.90
C GLU A 13 16.87 35.38 -60.18
N THR A 14 16.00 35.80 -59.26
CA THR A 14 15.90 37.21 -58.84
C THR A 14 15.43 37.35 -57.38
N GLN A 15 16.25 38.02 -56.58
CA GLN A 15 15.96 38.58 -55.26
C GLN A 15 14.90 39.69 -55.34
N TYR A 16 14.10 39.91 -54.29
CA TYR A 16 13.75 41.27 -53.82
C TYR A 16 13.14 41.24 -52.40
N SER A 17 13.71 42.06 -51.52
CA SER A 17 13.20 42.44 -50.17
C SER A 17 12.51 43.85 -50.26
N PRO A 18 12.10 44.55 -49.17
CA PRO A 18 10.70 44.70 -48.74
C PRO A 18 10.11 46.16 -48.71
N SER A 19 8.78 46.25 -48.50
CA SER A 19 7.96 47.35 -47.86
C SER A 19 7.70 48.67 -48.65
N PRO A 20 6.79 49.62 -48.25
CA PRO A 20 5.56 49.63 -47.40
C PRO A 20 4.34 50.46 -47.99
N THR A 21 3.30 50.72 -47.17
CA THR A 21 2.22 51.78 -47.21
C THR A 21 1.02 51.60 -48.17
N ALA A 22 -0.24 52.03 -47.93
CA ALA A 22 -0.97 52.69 -46.84
C ALA A 22 -2.52 52.56 -47.03
N ILE A 23 -3.26 52.54 -45.91
CA ILE A 23 -4.60 53.10 -45.57
C ILE A 23 -5.55 53.56 -46.71
N ILE A 24 -6.78 53.01 -46.76
CA ILE A 24 -8.06 53.76 -46.94
C ILE A 24 -9.21 53.03 -46.18
N SER A 25 -10.07 53.84 -45.53
CA SER A 25 -11.27 53.53 -44.75
C SER A 25 -12.54 53.23 -45.58
N SER A 26 -13.41 52.34 -45.09
CA SER A 26 -14.87 52.50 -45.19
C SER A 26 -15.67 51.63 -44.20
N THR A 27 -16.39 52.32 -43.32
CA THR A 27 -17.76 52.07 -42.79
C THR A 27 -18.29 50.63 -42.62
N GLY A 28 -18.41 50.24 -41.34
CA GLY A 28 -19.68 49.83 -40.71
C GLY A 28 -20.20 48.42 -40.97
N THR A 29 -20.15 47.56 -39.95
CA THR A 29 -21.29 46.74 -39.47
C THR A 29 -20.92 45.89 -38.24
N ARG A 30 -21.72 46.06 -37.17
CA ARG A 30 -22.01 45.16 -36.02
C ARG A 30 -20.99 44.05 -35.69
N SER A 31 -20.21 44.23 -34.61
CA SER A 31 -19.57 43.12 -33.89
C SER A 31 -20.49 42.61 -32.78
N ALA A 32 -21.14 41.47 -33.03
CA ALA A 32 -21.64 40.59 -31.99
C ALA A 32 -20.46 39.79 -31.42
N SER A 33 -20.27 39.83 -30.11
CA SER A 33 -19.34 38.97 -29.39
C SER A 33 -19.85 37.52 -29.46
N PRO A 34 -19.05 36.52 -29.85
CA PRO A 34 -19.36 35.14 -29.52
C PRO A 34 -18.74 34.86 -28.15
N ASP A 35 -19.62 34.69 -27.15
CA ASP A 35 -19.29 33.96 -25.93
C ASP A 35 -18.78 32.57 -26.31
N HIS A 36 -17.47 32.35 -26.25
CA HIS A 36 -16.91 31.01 -26.24
C HIS A 36 -17.19 30.41 -24.86
N GLN A 37 -18.39 29.83 -24.69
CA GLN A 37 -18.58 28.76 -23.73
C GLN A 37 -17.75 27.58 -24.22
N SER A 38 -16.63 27.32 -23.57
CA SER A 38 -15.90 26.06 -23.70
C SER A 38 -16.80 24.95 -23.18
N SER A 39 -17.45 24.22 -24.08
CA SER A 39 -18.06 22.93 -23.75
C SER A 39 -16.91 21.95 -23.47
N ASP A 40 -16.60 21.73 -22.20
CA ASP A 40 -15.82 20.59 -21.71
C ASP A 40 -16.63 19.30 -22.00
N SER A 41 -16.68 18.88 -23.26
CA SER A 41 -17.24 17.58 -23.64
C SER A 41 -16.12 16.56 -23.60
N SER A 42 -16.16 15.66 -22.61
CA SER A 42 -15.27 14.52 -22.56
C SER A 42 -15.57 13.56 -23.72
N PRO A 43 -14.60 12.78 -24.26
CA PRO A 43 -14.87 11.75 -25.26
C PRO A 43 -15.91 10.72 -24.79
N TYR A 44 -16.11 10.57 -23.48
CA TYR A 44 -17.16 9.73 -22.90
C TYR A 44 -18.57 10.24 -23.17
N ASP A 45 -18.74 11.55 -23.41
CA ASP A 45 -20.05 12.17 -23.56
C ASP A 45 -20.60 12.05 -25.00
N ASP A 46 -19.74 11.89 -26.02
CA ASP A 46 -20.15 11.63 -27.41
C ASP A 46 -20.78 10.24 -27.59
N CYS A 47 -20.43 9.30 -26.71
CA CYS A 47 -20.90 7.92 -26.77
C CYS A 47 -22.24 7.70 -26.01
N ASN A 48 -22.86 8.77 -25.47
CA ASN A 48 -24.15 8.72 -24.73
C ASN A 48 -25.41 8.51 -25.59
N ARG A 49 -25.28 8.12 -26.86
CA ARG A 49 -26.42 7.84 -27.74
C ARG A 49 -27.02 6.44 -27.47
N GLY A 50 -27.67 6.22 -26.33
CA GLY A 50 -28.42 4.98 -26.10
C GLY A 50 -28.92 4.76 -24.66
N GLY A 51 -30.19 4.37 -24.53
CA GLY A 51 -30.87 4.06 -23.26
C GLY A 51 -30.49 2.72 -22.61
N GLU A 52 -29.20 2.38 -22.56
CA GLU A 52 -28.70 1.22 -21.81
C GLU A 52 -28.61 1.50 -20.30
N SER A 53 -28.78 0.45 -19.47
CA SER A 53 -28.69 0.53 -18.00
C SER A 53 -27.32 1.04 -17.55
N SER A 54 -27.30 1.97 -16.58
CA SER A 54 -26.07 2.52 -16.02
C SER A 54 -25.22 1.47 -15.30
N PHE A 55 -23.90 1.68 -15.21
CA PHE A 55 -22.96 0.87 -14.41
C PHE A 55 -23.51 0.57 -13.00
N CYS A 56 -24.05 1.58 -12.31
CA CYS A 56 -24.67 1.41 -10.99
C CYS A 56 -25.91 0.49 -11.04
N ALA A 57 -26.76 0.62 -12.06
CA ALA A 57 -27.92 -0.25 -12.21
C ALA A 57 -27.50 -1.71 -12.47
N THR A 58 -26.42 -1.95 -13.21
CA THR A 58 -25.89 -3.31 -13.42
C THR A 58 -25.35 -3.92 -12.12
N LEU A 59 -24.77 -3.10 -11.23
CA LEU A 59 -24.29 -3.56 -9.91
C LEU A 59 -25.43 -4.01 -8.99
N GLU A 60 -26.57 -3.32 -9.05
CA GLU A 60 -27.75 -3.60 -8.21
C GLU A 60 -28.60 -4.79 -8.69
N MET A 61 -28.34 -5.29 -9.91
CA MET A 61 -29.05 -6.44 -10.49
C MET A 61 -28.47 -7.80 -10.05
N GLU A 62 -27.26 -7.83 -9.49
CA GLU A 62 -26.62 -9.06 -9.00
C GLU A 62 -26.91 -9.29 -7.50
N GLU A 63 -26.80 -10.54 -7.03
CA GLU A 63 -27.23 -11.12 -5.74
C GLU A 63 -26.62 -10.49 -4.45
N VAL A 64 -26.71 -9.17 -4.30
CA VAL A 64 -26.23 -8.41 -3.15
C VAL A 64 -27.37 -8.28 -2.15
N PRO A 65 -27.16 -8.58 -0.86
CA PRO A 65 -28.19 -8.41 0.15
C PRO A 65 -28.65 -6.94 0.25
N LYS A 66 -29.93 -6.68 0.02
CA LYS A 66 -30.54 -5.34 0.17
C LYS A 66 -30.82 -4.96 1.64
N SER A 67 -30.32 -5.74 2.60
CA SER A 67 -30.56 -5.53 4.02
C SER A 67 -29.73 -4.36 4.58
N GLU A 68 -30.30 -3.67 5.56
CA GLU A 68 -29.61 -2.68 6.40
C GLU A 68 -28.77 -3.32 7.52
N SER A 69 -28.87 -4.65 7.72
CA SER A 69 -28.12 -5.33 8.78
C SER A 69 -26.60 -5.31 8.52
N GLU A 70 -25.86 -4.63 9.40
CA GLU A 70 -24.38 -4.57 9.38
C GLU A 70 -23.77 -5.99 9.31
N GLN A 71 -24.29 -6.90 10.13
CA GLN A 71 -23.79 -8.27 10.21
C GLN A 71 -24.01 -9.05 8.92
N LEU A 72 -25.15 -8.83 8.25
CA LEU A 72 -25.43 -9.49 6.98
C LEU A 72 -24.46 -9.03 5.90
N ARG A 73 -24.20 -7.73 5.80
CA ARG A 73 -23.23 -7.16 4.83
C ARG A 73 -21.82 -7.69 5.05
N LEU A 74 -21.34 -7.70 6.30
CA LEU A 74 -20.02 -8.25 6.65
C LEU A 74 -19.94 -9.76 6.38
N SER A 75 -21.03 -10.50 6.66
CA SER A 75 -21.08 -11.94 6.38
C SER A 75 -21.09 -12.26 4.88
N TRP A 76 -21.77 -11.44 4.08
CA TRP A 76 -21.73 -11.52 2.63
C TRP A 76 -20.33 -11.23 2.11
N LEU A 77 -19.67 -10.16 2.57
CA LEU A 77 -18.32 -9.83 2.14
C LEU A 77 -17.35 -10.99 2.43
N ARG A 78 -17.43 -11.60 3.62
CA ARG A 78 -16.65 -12.81 3.95
C ARG A 78 -16.93 -13.97 2.99
N SER A 79 -18.19 -14.20 2.61
CA SER A 79 -18.53 -15.30 1.69
C SER A 79 -18.03 -15.07 0.27
N GLN A 80 -17.79 -13.81 -0.11
CA GLN A 80 -17.24 -13.46 -1.42
C GLN A 80 -15.73 -13.64 -1.52
N VAL A 81 -14.99 -13.76 -0.41
CA VAL A 81 -13.52 -13.86 -0.46
C VAL A 81 -13.08 -15.14 -1.18
N VAL A 82 -12.40 -14.96 -2.31
CA VAL A 82 -11.86 -16.08 -3.09
C VAL A 82 -10.84 -16.84 -2.24
N GLY A 83 -11.08 -18.15 -2.05
CA GLY A 83 -10.20 -19.02 -1.27
C GLY A 83 -10.32 -18.86 0.25
N ALA A 84 -11.43 -18.34 0.79
CA ALA A 84 -11.65 -18.20 2.24
C ALA A 84 -11.56 -19.52 3.04
N ALA A 85 -11.80 -20.65 2.38
CA ALA A 85 -11.69 -22.00 2.95
C ALA A 85 -10.46 -22.77 2.41
N ALA A 86 -9.53 -22.09 1.74
CA ALA A 86 -8.35 -22.73 1.19
C ALA A 86 -7.48 -23.32 2.31
N GLU A 87 -6.89 -24.47 2.01
CA GLU A 87 -5.94 -25.15 2.88
C GLU A 87 -4.66 -25.45 2.10
N PHE A 88 -3.55 -25.55 2.82
CA PHE A 88 -2.27 -25.93 2.26
C PHE A 88 -1.54 -26.91 3.18
N SER A 89 -0.55 -27.61 2.63
CA SER A 89 0.30 -28.50 3.41
C SER A 89 1.43 -27.71 4.05
N SER A 90 1.53 -27.79 5.38
CA SER A 90 2.64 -27.25 6.17
C SER A 90 3.55 -28.37 6.66
N PRO A 91 4.75 -28.06 7.19
CA PRO A 91 5.59 -29.03 7.90
C PRO A 91 4.90 -29.81 9.02
N PHE A 92 3.82 -29.25 9.60
CA PHE A 92 3.10 -29.81 10.74
C PHE A 92 1.70 -30.33 10.36
N GLY A 93 1.46 -30.58 9.07
CA GLY A 93 0.21 -31.11 8.51
C GLY A 93 -0.61 -30.06 7.77
N ARG A 94 -1.86 -30.39 7.44
CA ARG A 94 -2.77 -29.47 6.71
C ARG A 94 -3.15 -28.27 7.58
N ARG A 95 -3.11 -27.08 6.99
CA ARG A 95 -3.49 -25.82 7.65
C ARG A 95 -4.48 -25.06 6.78
N ARG A 96 -5.54 -24.54 7.42
CA ARG A 96 -6.41 -23.55 6.80
C ARG A 96 -5.65 -22.23 6.68
N LEU A 97 -5.74 -21.60 5.51
CA LEU A 97 -5.14 -20.30 5.27
C LEU A 97 -5.96 -19.22 5.97
N ILE A 98 -5.37 -18.56 6.96
CA ILE A 98 -5.92 -17.36 7.61
C ILE A 98 -5.07 -16.18 7.16
N TYR A 99 -5.63 -15.29 6.34
CA TYR A 99 -4.86 -14.18 5.78
C TYR A 99 -4.84 -12.98 6.75
N ALA A 100 -3.65 -12.55 7.17
CA ALA A 100 -3.47 -11.46 8.13
C ALA A 100 -2.47 -10.39 7.62
N ASP A 101 -2.21 -10.32 6.31
CA ASP A 101 -1.32 -9.33 5.67
C ASP A 101 -2.09 -8.38 4.72
N HIS A 102 -3.30 -7.98 5.13
CA HIS A 102 -4.18 -7.09 4.35
C HIS A 102 -3.57 -5.71 4.09
N THR A 103 -2.67 -5.24 4.96
CA THR A 103 -1.91 -3.99 4.75
C THR A 103 -1.05 -4.04 3.48
N ALA A 104 -0.60 -5.22 3.07
CA ALA A 104 0.19 -5.39 1.85
C ALA A 104 -0.69 -5.46 0.60
N SER A 105 -1.77 -6.24 0.63
CA SER A 105 -2.73 -6.37 -0.46
C SER A 105 -4.07 -6.90 0.05
N GLY A 106 -5.17 -6.51 -0.59
CA GLY A 106 -6.47 -7.11 -0.37
C GLY A 106 -6.59 -8.50 -1.01
N ARG A 107 -7.69 -9.19 -0.74
CA ARG A 107 -8.08 -10.46 -1.39
C ARG A 107 -9.08 -10.20 -2.50
N SER A 108 -9.06 -11.01 -3.56
CA SER A 108 -10.10 -10.96 -4.62
C SER A 108 -11.47 -11.40 -4.11
N LEU A 109 -12.52 -10.91 -4.77
CA LEU A 109 -13.92 -11.21 -4.44
C LEU A 109 -14.62 -11.89 -5.61
N LEU A 110 -15.32 -12.99 -5.34
CA LEU A 110 -16.12 -13.74 -6.33
C LEU A 110 -17.11 -12.82 -7.06
N TYR A 111 -17.78 -11.94 -6.33
CA TYR A 111 -18.67 -10.92 -6.90
C TYR A 111 -17.99 -10.10 -8.01
N ILE A 112 -16.81 -9.54 -7.74
CA ILE A 112 -16.08 -8.71 -8.71
C ILE A 112 -15.57 -9.56 -9.89
N GLU A 113 -15.03 -10.74 -9.62
CA GLU A 113 -14.55 -11.62 -10.71
C GLU A 113 -15.70 -12.05 -11.62
N ASN A 114 -16.84 -12.42 -11.04
CA ASN A 114 -18.04 -12.80 -11.79
C ASN A 114 -18.59 -11.63 -12.60
N PHE A 115 -18.62 -10.43 -12.04
CA PHE A 115 -19.05 -9.23 -12.76
C PHE A 115 -18.16 -9.00 -13.99
N ILE A 116 -16.84 -9.10 -13.84
CA ILE A 116 -15.90 -8.91 -14.96
C ILE A 116 -16.10 -9.99 -16.02
N VAL A 117 -16.19 -11.26 -15.61
CA VAL A 117 -16.37 -12.40 -16.54
C VAL A 117 -17.69 -12.34 -17.29
N LYS A 118 -18.78 -11.88 -16.65
CA LYS A 118 -20.13 -11.89 -17.23
C LYS A 118 -20.48 -10.60 -17.97
N ASN A 119 -20.04 -9.45 -17.47
CA ASN A 119 -20.51 -8.14 -17.95
C ASN A 119 -19.45 -7.34 -18.71
N VAL A 120 -18.16 -7.63 -18.50
CA VAL A 120 -17.06 -6.88 -19.12
C VAL A 120 -16.44 -7.66 -20.27
N LEU A 121 -15.89 -8.85 -19.99
CA LEU A 121 -15.12 -9.62 -20.97
C LEU A 121 -15.90 -10.02 -22.24
N PRO A 122 -17.20 -10.40 -22.17
CA PRO A 122 -17.95 -10.80 -23.36
C PRO A 122 -18.19 -9.66 -24.36
N PHE A 123 -18.12 -8.41 -23.89
CA PHE A 123 -18.37 -7.21 -24.69
C PHE A 123 -17.15 -6.31 -24.81
N TYR A 124 -15.97 -6.85 -24.53
CA TYR A 124 -14.72 -6.10 -24.52
C TYR A 124 -14.35 -5.64 -25.94
N GLY A 125 -14.17 -4.32 -26.09
CA GLY A 125 -13.57 -3.67 -27.24
C GLY A 125 -12.54 -2.65 -26.78
N ASN A 126 -11.55 -2.33 -27.61
CA ASN A 126 -10.63 -1.23 -27.27
C ASN A 126 -11.41 0.09 -27.20
N THR A 127 -10.98 0.99 -26.33
CA THR A 127 -11.55 2.35 -26.23
C THR A 127 -11.05 3.22 -27.38
N HIS A 128 -11.52 4.47 -27.46
CA HIS A 128 -11.18 5.47 -28.50
C HIS A 128 -11.90 5.33 -29.85
N THR A 129 -12.75 4.31 -30.04
CA THR A 129 -13.73 4.27 -31.14
C THR A 129 -15.10 3.89 -30.61
N CYS A 130 -16.11 4.70 -30.92
CA CYS A 130 -17.51 4.45 -30.54
C CYS A 130 -18.36 3.99 -31.73
N ASP A 131 -17.75 3.72 -32.88
CA ASP A 131 -18.44 3.27 -34.10
C ASP A 131 -18.97 1.83 -33.99
N SER A 132 -18.30 0.99 -33.19
CA SER A 132 -18.70 -0.40 -32.94
C SER A 132 -19.40 -0.54 -31.60
N PHE A 133 -20.34 -1.49 -31.50
CA PHE A 133 -21.08 -1.77 -30.26
C PHE A 133 -20.15 -2.01 -29.06
N VAL A 134 -19.13 -2.86 -29.22
CA VAL A 134 -18.20 -3.21 -28.14
C VAL A 134 -17.28 -2.05 -27.74
N GLY A 135 -16.83 -1.24 -28.71
CA GLY A 135 -16.02 -0.05 -28.46
C GLY A 135 -16.79 1.04 -27.71
N ASN A 136 -18.03 1.32 -28.15
CA ASN A 136 -18.94 2.24 -27.48
C ASN A 136 -19.24 1.77 -26.04
N ARG A 137 -19.69 0.52 -25.88
CA ARG A 137 -20.05 -0.04 -24.57
C ARG A 137 -18.89 -0.03 -23.58
N THR A 138 -17.69 -0.42 -24.02
CA THR A 138 -16.49 -0.42 -23.16
C THR A 138 -16.10 1.01 -22.78
N THR A 139 -16.12 1.94 -23.73
CA THR A 139 -15.82 3.36 -23.48
C THR A 139 -16.78 3.97 -22.46
N LYS A 140 -18.09 3.73 -22.61
CA LYS A 140 -19.12 4.16 -21.65
C LYS A 140 -18.88 3.58 -20.25
N MET A 141 -18.64 2.28 -20.15
CA MET A 141 -18.41 1.61 -18.86
C MET A 141 -17.17 2.14 -18.14
N VAL A 142 -16.07 2.40 -18.86
CA VAL A 142 -14.86 3.02 -18.29
C VAL A 142 -15.17 4.45 -17.82
N GLY A 143 -15.89 5.24 -18.63
CA GLY A 143 -16.29 6.60 -18.25
C GLY A 143 -17.16 6.61 -16.99
N GLU A 144 -18.12 5.69 -16.88
CA GLU A 144 -18.97 5.53 -15.68
C GLU A 144 -18.16 5.09 -14.46
N ALA A 145 -17.20 4.17 -14.63
CA ALA A 145 -16.28 3.75 -13.56
C ALA A 145 -15.41 4.91 -13.06
N VAL A 146 -14.86 5.74 -13.96
CA VAL A 146 -14.09 6.94 -13.58
C VAL A 146 -15.00 7.97 -12.88
N LYS A 147 -16.19 8.24 -13.41
CA LYS A 147 -17.18 9.12 -12.76
C LYS A 147 -17.53 8.63 -11.34
N TYR A 148 -17.65 7.32 -11.15
CA TYR A 148 -17.89 6.71 -9.84
C TYR A 148 -16.71 6.92 -8.88
N LEU A 149 -15.48 6.67 -9.32
CA LEU A 149 -14.26 6.92 -8.53
C LEU A 149 -14.15 8.40 -8.12
N LYS A 150 -14.39 9.31 -9.06
CA LYS A 150 -14.41 10.76 -8.81
C LYS A 150 -15.41 11.14 -7.71
N LYS A 151 -16.62 10.59 -7.77
CA LYS A 151 -17.65 10.79 -6.73
C LYS A 151 -17.19 10.28 -5.37
N CYS A 152 -16.65 9.06 -5.28
CA CYS A 152 -16.17 8.49 -4.02
C CYS A 152 -15.09 9.38 -3.37
N LEU A 153 -14.14 9.86 -4.18
CA LEU A 153 -12.98 10.64 -3.74
C LEU A 153 -13.28 12.14 -3.58
N GLY A 154 -14.49 12.60 -3.93
CA GLY A 154 -14.87 14.01 -3.85
C GLY A 154 -14.06 14.91 -4.77
N VAL A 155 -13.78 14.43 -5.98
CA VAL A 155 -13.01 15.14 -7.02
C VAL A 155 -13.86 16.29 -7.58
N GLY A 156 -13.33 17.51 -7.53
CA GLY A 156 -13.97 18.72 -8.03
C GLY A 156 -13.63 19.02 -9.50
N ALA A 157 -14.14 20.14 -10.02
CA ALA A 157 -13.87 20.60 -11.39
C ALA A 157 -12.41 21.05 -11.59
N ASP A 158 -11.78 21.53 -10.53
CA ASP A 158 -10.37 21.98 -10.52
C ASP A 158 -9.38 20.84 -10.24
N ASP A 159 -9.86 19.61 -10.18
CA ASP A 159 -9.05 18.42 -9.94
C ASP A 159 -8.99 17.53 -11.18
N ALA A 160 -7.95 16.70 -11.27
CA ALA A 160 -7.79 15.67 -12.29
C ALA A 160 -7.53 14.31 -11.62
N LEU A 161 -8.19 13.27 -12.12
CA LEU A 161 -7.96 11.87 -11.73
C LEU A 161 -7.16 11.15 -12.82
N LEU A 162 -5.94 10.73 -12.47
CA LEU A 162 -5.06 9.97 -13.34
C LEU A 162 -4.93 8.52 -12.88
N LEU A 163 -5.19 7.60 -13.80
CA LEU A 163 -4.97 6.17 -13.60
C LEU A 163 -3.52 5.84 -13.95
N CYS A 164 -2.74 5.61 -12.92
CA CYS A 164 -1.31 5.39 -13.01
C CYS A 164 -1.00 3.88 -13.08
N GLY A 165 0.26 3.52 -13.32
CA GLY A 165 0.69 2.11 -13.35
C GLY A 165 0.50 1.36 -12.02
N GLN A 166 1.58 0.93 -11.39
CA GLN A 166 1.51 0.03 -10.25
C GLN A 166 1.43 0.81 -8.92
N GLY A 167 0.20 0.99 -8.42
CA GLY A 167 -0.09 1.55 -7.09
C GLY A 167 0.41 2.98 -6.87
N THR A 168 0.55 3.34 -5.59
CA THR A 168 0.96 4.69 -5.14
C THR A 168 2.33 5.08 -5.67
N THR A 169 3.27 4.13 -5.83
CA THR A 169 4.59 4.41 -6.38
C THR A 169 4.50 5.06 -7.77
N SER A 170 3.65 4.52 -8.66
CA SER A 170 3.42 5.10 -9.97
C SER A 170 2.65 6.42 -9.90
N ALA A 171 1.74 6.58 -8.93
CA ALA A 171 1.00 7.83 -8.73
C ALA A 171 1.93 8.99 -8.30
N ILE A 172 2.83 8.76 -7.33
CA ILE A 172 3.83 9.76 -6.89
C ILE A 172 4.78 10.10 -8.04
N LYS A 173 5.24 9.07 -8.77
CA LYS A 173 6.11 9.29 -9.94
C LYS A 173 5.40 10.11 -11.01
N ARG A 174 4.14 9.80 -11.31
CA ARG A 174 3.34 10.55 -12.27
C ARG A 174 3.18 12.01 -11.84
N LEU A 175 2.94 12.27 -10.55
CA LEU A 175 2.88 13.64 -10.03
C LEU A 175 4.21 14.39 -10.30
N GLN A 176 5.36 13.76 -10.03
CA GLN A 176 6.66 14.38 -10.32
C GLN A 176 6.86 14.68 -11.81
N GLU A 177 6.36 13.81 -12.68
CA GLU A 177 6.45 13.99 -14.13
C GLU A 177 5.63 15.19 -14.60
N VAL A 178 4.37 15.28 -14.17
CA VAL A 178 3.48 16.39 -14.57
C VAL A 178 3.84 17.73 -13.92
N MET A 179 4.55 17.70 -12.78
CA MET A 179 5.15 18.87 -12.16
C MET A 179 6.48 19.30 -12.83
N GLY A 180 7.06 18.47 -13.70
CA GLY A 180 8.34 18.75 -14.37
C GLY A 180 9.59 18.56 -13.50
N ILE A 181 9.49 17.86 -12.36
CA ILE A 181 10.62 17.63 -11.42
C ILE A 181 11.17 16.20 -11.46
N ALA A 182 10.57 15.34 -12.29
CA ALA A 182 11.07 14.02 -12.60
C ALA A 182 12.30 14.10 -13.51
N VAL A 183 13.37 13.40 -13.12
CA VAL A 183 14.59 13.30 -13.94
C VAL A 183 15.12 11.86 -13.92
N PRO A 184 15.72 11.36 -15.02
CA PRO A 184 16.47 10.12 -14.99
C PRO A 184 17.66 10.22 -14.02
N SER A 185 17.95 9.14 -13.28
CA SER A 185 19.03 9.13 -12.28
C SER A 185 20.40 9.45 -12.86
N THR A 186 20.64 9.11 -14.13
CA THR A 186 21.89 9.41 -14.86
C THR A 186 22.13 10.91 -15.10
N LEU A 187 21.08 11.74 -15.04
CA LEU A 187 21.16 13.18 -15.30
C LEU A 187 20.93 14.03 -14.05
N ARG A 188 20.41 13.44 -12.97
CA ARG A 188 20.01 14.17 -11.76
C ARG A 188 21.12 15.07 -11.20
N ASP A 189 22.29 14.51 -10.92
CA ASP A 189 23.37 15.26 -10.27
C ASP A 189 23.97 16.31 -11.21
N ARG A 190 23.95 16.07 -12.53
CA ARG A 190 24.35 17.06 -13.54
C ARG A 190 23.37 18.23 -13.57
N MET A 191 22.07 17.98 -13.49
CA MET A 191 21.07 19.05 -13.47
C MET A 191 21.13 19.85 -12.18
N LEU A 192 21.25 19.20 -11.03
CA LEU A 192 21.38 19.86 -9.73
C LEU A 192 22.69 20.65 -9.58
N GLY A 193 23.76 20.25 -10.28
CA GLY A 193 25.04 20.95 -10.29
C GLY A 193 25.19 21.99 -11.42
N SER A 194 24.16 22.15 -12.26
CA SER A 194 24.17 23.14 -13.35
C SER A 194 23.46 24.43 -12.94
N ASP A 195 23.86 25.56 -13.51
CA ASP A 195 23.16 26.85 -13.33
C ASP A 195 21.81 26.91 -14.09
N LEU A 196 21.34 25.79 -14.67
CA LEU A 196 20.11 25.73 -15.46
C LEU A 196 18.83 25.76 -14.62
N ILE A 197 18.90 25.37 -13.34
CA ILE A 197 17.74 25.36 -12.44
C ILE A 197 18.07 26.29 -11.27
N GLY A 198 17.36 27.40 -11.19
CA GLY A 198 17.52 28.35 -10.08
C GLY A 198 17.08 27.72 -8.76
N MET A 199 17.65 28.18 -7.64
CA MET A 199 17.21 27.71 -6.32
C MET A 199 15.74 28.05 -6.04
N GLU A 200 15.23 29.14 -6.60
CA GLU A 200 13.83 29.58 -6.48
C GLU A 200 12.86 28.64 -7.22
N GLU A 201 13.29 28.00 -8.31
CA GLU A 201 12.48 27.05 -9.09
C GLU A 201 12.46 25.65 -8.46
N ARG A 202 13.37 25.39 -7.52
CA ARG A 202 13.52 24.08 -6.91
C ARG A 202 12.48 23.87 -5.80
N TRP A 203 11.55 22.97 -6.05
CA TRP A 203 10.53 22.57 -5.08
C TRP A 203 11.10 22.12 -3.73
N LEU A 204 10.46 22.59 -2.65
CA LEU A 204 10.65 22.13 -1.29
C LEU A 204 9.60 21.06 -1.00
N VAL A 205 10.03 19.82 -0.79
CA VAL A 205 9.13 18.69 -0.51
C VAL A 205 9.31 18.22 0.93
N PHE A 206 8.29 18.44 1.75
CA PHE A 206 8.24 18.01 3.14
C PHE A 206 7.63 16.61 3.23
N VAL A 207 8.28 15.71 3.97
CA VAL A 207 7.83 14.32 4.15
C VAL A 207 7.83 13.96 5.63
N GLY A 208 6.95 13.04 6.02
CA GLY A 208 6.79 12.64 7.41
C GLY A 208 7.76 11.54 7.88
N PRO A 209 7.67 11.13 9.15
CA PRO A 209 8.50 10.08 9.71
C PRO A 209 8.01 8.67 9.35
N TYR A 210 6.77 8.55 8.84
CA TYR A 210 6.11 7.27 8.56
C TYR A 210 6.23 6.81 7.12
N GLU A 211 6.96 7.54 6.28
CA GLU A 211 6.86 7.32 4.85
C GLU A 211 7.30 5.92 4.43
N HIS A 212 6.42 5.28 3.66
CA HIS A 212 6.80 4.16 2.83
C HIS A 212 7.91 4.60 1.86
N HIS A 213 8.81 3.70 1.50
CA HIS A 213 9.95 4.00 0.60
C HIS A 213 9.51 4.67 -0.71
N SER A 214 8.32 4.33 -1.21
CA SER A 214 7.72 4.99 -2.39
C SER A 214 7.50 6.50 -2.20
N ASN A 215 7.12 6.94 -1.00
CA ASN A 215 6.88 8.36 -0.66
C ASN A 215 8.08 9.03 0.03
N LEU A 216 9.28 8.42 -0.07
CA LEU A 216 10.53 9.02 0.41
C LEU A 216 11.62 8.97 -0.66
N LEU A 217 11.96 7.78 -1.13
CA LEU A 217 13.03 7.59 -2.11
C LEU A 217 12.68 8.24 -3.44
N SER A 218 11.41 8.22 -3.83
CA SER A 218 10.95 8.87 -5.07
C SER A 218 11.25 10.37 -5.05
N TRP A 219 10.92 11.07 -3.95
CA TRP A 219 11.23 12.49 -3.80
C TRP A 219 12.73 12.76 -3.70
N ARG A 220 13.48 11.94 -2.94
CA ARG A 220 14.94 12.08 -2.84
C ARG A 220 15.64 11.95 -4.20
N GLN A 221 15.09 11.15 -5.11
CA GLN A 221 15.60 10.95 -6.47
C GLN A 221 15.00 11.91 -7.51
N SER A 222 14.14 12.85 -7.10
CA SER A 222 13.67 13.95 -7.95
C SER A 222 14.64 15.14 -7.93
N LEU A 223 14.28 16.21 -8.63
CA LEU A 223 14.98 17.50 -8.56
C LEU A 223 14.63 18.32 -7.31
N ALA A 224 13.61 17.93 -6.54
CA ALA A 224 13.22 18.64 -5.32
C ALA A 224 14.30 18.60 -4.22
N GLN A 225 14.21 19.54 -3.29
CA GLN A 225 14.88 19.45 -2.00
C GLN A 225 13.92 18.81 -0.99
N VAL A 226 14.30 17.66 -0.44
CA VAL A 226 13.48 16.92 0.52
C VAL A 226 13.82 17.35 1.94
N ILE A 227 12.79 17.65 2.73
CA ILE A 227 12.88 17.99 4.15
C ILE A 227 12.10 16.93 4.92
N GLU A 228 12.79 16.16 5.76
CA GLU A 228 12.21 15.09 6.55
C GLU A 228 11.83 15.61 7.95
N ILE A 229 10.56 15.52 8.29
CA ILE A 229 10.05 15.86 9.62
C ILE A 229 10.07 14.62 10.50
N GLY A 230 10.61 14.80 11.72
CA GLY A 230 10.79 13.74 12.69
C GLY A 230 9.53 13.38 13.48
N LEU A 231 9.76 12.57 14.51
CA LEU A 231 8.77 12.20 15.50
C LEU A 231 8.88 13.13 16.71
N ASP A 232 7.76 13.41 17.37
CA ASP A 232 7.74 14.04 18.69
C ASP A 232 8.01 13.04 19.82
N GLU A 233 7.91 13.49 21.07
CA GLU A 233 8.14 12.66 22.26
C GLU A 233 7.13 11.50 22.40
N ASP A 234 5.95 11.65 21.83
CA ASP A 234 4.89 10.63 21.81
C ASP A 234 5.04 9.65 20.62
N GLY A 235 6.06 9.83 19.77
CA GLY A 235 6.22 9.02 18.56
C GLY A 235 5.19 9.35 17.48
N LEU A 236 4.60 10.54 17.52
CA LEU A 236 3.71 11.12 16.53
C LEU A 236 4.47 12.04 15.56
N LEU A 237 3.87 12.46 14.45
CA LEU A 237 4.49 13.48 13.58
C LEU A 237 4.68 14.78 14.37
N ASP A 238 5.92 15.29 14.40
CA ASP A 238 6.23 16.56 15.07
C ASP A 238 5.70 17.75 14.26
N MET A 239 4.49 18.20 14.60
CA MET A 239 3.82 19.33 13.98
C MET A 239 4.54 20.66 14.23
N GLU A 240 5.23 20.80 15.36
CA GLU A 240 5.97 22.02 15.68
C GLU A 240 7.27 22.09 14.88
N ALA A 241 7.99 20.97 14.73
CA ALA A 241 9.13 20.89 13.82
C ALA A 241 8.73 21.19 12.37
N LEU A 242 7.57 20.67 11.91
CA LEU A 242 7.03 21.03 10.59
C LEU A 242 6.80 22.54 10.48
N ARG A 243 6.13 23.15 11.45
CA ARG A 243 5.86 24.60 11.48
C ARG A 243 7.15 25.42 11.44
N LEU A 244 8.15 25.06 12.25
CA LEU A 244 9.44 25.76 12.30
C LEU A 244 10.20 25.65 10.97
N GLN A 245 10.19 24.47 10.33
CA GLN A 245 10.81 24.31 9.02
C GLN A 245 10.07 25.13 7.95
N LEU A 246 8.75 25.12 7.92
CA LEU A 246 7.97 25.95 7.00
C LEU A 246 8.26 27.45 7.18
N GLU A 247 8.32 27.93 8.43
CA GLU A 247 8.66 29.33 8.71
C GLU A 247 10.06 29.70 8.18
N SER A 248 11.03 28.78 8.29
CA SER A 248 12.40 29.02 7.81
C SER A 248 12.50 29.25 6.30
N TYR A 249 11.53 28.73 5.52
CA TYR A 249 11.49 28.85 4.06
C TYR A 249 10.44 29.85 3.55
N LYS A 250 9.68 30.50 4.44
CA LYS A 250 8.59 31.43 4.09
C LYS A 250 8.99 32.54 3.12
N TYR A 251 10.23 33.03 3.23
CA TYR A 251 10.77 34.11 2.38
C TYR A 251 11.70 33.60 1.26
N SER A 252 11.73 32.29 1.01
CA SER A 252 12.60 31.69 -0.02
C SER A 252 12.07 31.82 -1.45
N ASN A 253 10.81 32.24 -1.64
CA ASN A 253 10.12 32.31 -2.93
C ASN A 253 10.08 30.97 -3.70
N ARG A 254 10.21 29.85 -2.98
CA ARG A 254 10.22 28.51 -3.56
C ARG A 254 8.86 27.84 -3.44
N PRO A 255 8.45 27.03 -4.43
CA PRO A 255 7.22 26.27 -4.34
C PRO A 255 7.33 25.17 -3.27
N ILE A 256 6.32 25.08 -2.41
CA ILE A 256 6.26 24.15 -1.27
C ILE A 256 5.24 23.06 -1.54
N LEU A 257 5.60 21.81 -1.24
CA LEU A 257 4.71 20.67 -1.25
C LEU A 257 4.96 19.80 -0.02
N GLY A 258 3.91 19.42 0.69
CA GLY A 258 3.95 18.35 1.68
C GLY A 258 3.47 17.04 1.07
N SER A 259 4.19 15.94 1.29
CA SER A 259 3.81 14.60 0.86
C SER A 259 3.88 13.64 2.04
N PHE A 260 2.76 13.47 2.75
CA PHE A 260 2.71 12.74 4.02
C PHE A 260 1.88 11.46 3.91
N SER A 261 2.30 10.39 4.59
CA SER A 261 1.46 9.20 4.76
C SER A 261 0.25 9.53 5.63
N ALA A 262 -0.97 9.24 5.15
CA ALA A 262 -2.20 9.43 5.92
C ALA A 262 -2.31 8.43 7.08
N CYS A 263 -1.64 7.28 6.96
CA CYS A 263 -1.57 6.26 7.99
C CYS A 263 -0.29 5.44 7.82
N SER A 264 0.38 5.13 8.93
CA SER A 264 1.57 4.29 8.93
C SER A 264 1.25 2.86 8.52
N ASN A 265 1.88 2.35 7.46
CA ASN A 265 1.78 0.94 7.05
C ASN A 265 2.49 -0.03 8.02
N VAL A 266 3.22 0.50 9.00
CA VAL A 266 3.92 -0.26 10.05
C VAL A 266 3.05 -0.35 11.29
N THR A 267 2.64 0.78 11.84
CA THR A 267 2.00 0.86 13.17
C THR A 267 0.50 1.07 13.12
N GLY A 268 -0.06 1.34 11.95
CA GLY A 268 -1.46 1.71 11.77
C GLY A 268 -1.82 3.11 12.27
N ILE A 269 -0.90 3.85 12.90
CA ILE A 269 -1.14 5.18 13.47
C ILE A 269 -1.59 6.14 12.36
N TYR A 270 -2.65 6.89 12.64
CA TYR A 270 -3.14 7.93 11.74
C TYR A 270 -2.30 9.21 11.86
N SER A 271 -2.10 9.87 10.72
CA SER A 271 -1.71 11.27 10.69
C SER A 271 -2.96 12.14 10.70
N ASP A 272 -2.98 13.27 11.41
CA ASP A 272 -4.04 14.27 11.24
C ASP A 272 -3.84 15.02 9.92
N THR A 273 -4.28 14.39 8.83
CA THR A 273 -4.11 14.88 7.47
C THR A 273 -4.72 16.26 7.28
N ARG A 274 -5.83 16.54 7.97
CA ARG A 274 -6.52 17.84 7.87
C ARG A 274 -5.76 18.93 8.61
N ALA A 275 -5.14 18.63 9.76
CA ALA A 275 -4.27 19.58 10.45
C ALA A 275 -2.99 19.86 9.66
N ILE A 276 -2.37 18.82 9.08
CA ILE A 276 -1.19 18.96 8.22
C ILE A 276 -1.50 19.84 7.01
N ALA A 277 -2.63 19.61 6.34
CA ALA A 277 -3.07 20.42 5.21
C ALA A 277 -3.25 21.89 5.59
N ARG A 278 -3.95 22.18 6.70
CA ARG A 278 -4.11 23.55 7.20
C ARG A 278 -2.78 24.24 7.43
N LEU A 279 -1.82 23.53 8.04
CA LEU A 279 -0.51 24.08 8.31
C LEU A 279 0.25 24.37 7.01
N LEU A 280 0.26 23.45 6.04
CA LEU A 280 0.93 23.68 4.75
C LEU A 280 0.33 24.87 3.99
N HIS A 281 -1.00 24.95 3.90
CA HIS A 281 -1.70 26.03 3.20
C HIS A 281 -1.47 27.41 3.85
N GLN A 282 -1.31 27.48 5.18
CA GLN A 282 -0.95 28.74 5.86
C GLN A 282 0.39 29.33 5.38
N TYR A 283 1.28 28.49 4.84
CA TYR A 283 2.57 28.89 4.27
C TYR A 283 2.57 28.83 2.73
N GLY A 284 1.39 28.73 2.09
CA GLY A 284 1.25 28.72 0.63
C GLY A 284 1.74 27.43 -0.05
N GLY A 285 1.89 26.34 0.71
CA GLY A 285 2.31 25.04 0.18
C GLY A 285 1.14 24.13 -0.17
N PHE A 286 1.36 23.19 -1.09
CA PHE A 286 0.39 22.15 -1.45
C PHE A 286 0.42 20.98 -0.47
N ALA A 287 -0.74 20.35 -0.21
CA ALA A 287 -0.90 19.22 0.70
C ALA A 287 -1.25 17.92 -0.06
N CYS A 288 -0.27 17.02 -0.17
CA CYS A 288 -0.42 15.71 -0.78
C CYS A 288 -0.35 14.58 0.26
N PHE A 289 -1.17 13.55 0.09
CA PHE A 289 -1.26 12.43 1.04
C PHE A 289 -1.21 11.05 0.39
N ASP A 290 -0.37 10.17 0.96
CA ASP A 290 -0.37 8.74 0.63
C ASP A 290 -1.44 8.00 1.45
N PHE A 291 -2.51 7.60 0.77
CA PHE A 291 -3.61 6.81 1.32
C PHE A 291 -3.48 5.30 1.02
N ALA A 292 -2.29 4.80 0.65
CA ALA A 292 -2.11 3.38 0.36
C ALA A 292 -2.55 2.48 1.52
N ALA A 293 -2.17 2.81 2.76
CA ALA A 293 -2.50 2.01 3.92
C ALA A 293 -3.95 2.19 4.39
N SER A 294 -4.45 3.44 4.42
CA SER A 294 -5.76 3.78 5.00
C SER A 294 -6.91 3.83 4.00
N GLY A 295 -6.63 3.96 2.71
CA GLY A 295 -7.64 4.08 1.66
C GLY A 295 -8.72 2.99 1.64
N PRO A 296 -8.43 1.71 1.94
CA PRO A 296 -9.46 0.69 2.06
C PRO A 296 -10.47 0.95 3.19
N TYR A 297 -10.14 1.79 4.17
CA TYR A 297 -10.83 1.88 5.45
C TYR A 297 -11.52 3.22 5.68
N VAL A 298 -10.89 4.34 5.28
CA VAL A 298 -11.34 5.69 5.63
C VAL A 298 -12.08 6.40 4.51
N GLU A 299 -12.97 7.32 4.83
CA GLU A 299 -13.54 8.23 3.83
C GLU A 299 -12.46 9.21 3.32
N ILE A 300 -12.41 9.41 2.00
CA ILE A 300 -11.45 10.32 1.36
C ILE A 300 -12.25 11.36 0.57
N LYS A 301 -11.98 12.63 0.84
CA LYS A 301 -12.54 13.78 0.10
C LYS A 301 -11.43 14.76 -0.23
N MET A 302 -11.18 15.05 -1.51
CA MET A 302 -10.16 16.02 -1.94
C MET A 302 -10.40 17.38 -1.29
N ARG A 303 -11.56 18.01 -1.54
CA ARG A 303 -11.85 19.39 -1.06
C ARG A 303 -10.74 20.38 -1.46
N SER A 304 -10.17 20.20 -2.66
CA SER A 304 -9.11 21.05 -3.22
C SER A 304 -9.48 22.53 -3.14
N GLY A 305 -8.49 23.37 -2.82
CA GLY A 305 -8.68 24.81 -2.59
C GLY A 305 -9.28 25.20 -1.23
N GLN A 306 -9.71 24.26 -0.40
CA GLN A 306 -10.11 24.53 1.00
C GLN A 306 -8.90 24.50 1.93
N MET A 307 -8.96 25.23 3.05
CA MET A 307 -7.85 25.31 4.01
C MET A 307 -7.44 23.95 4.59
N ASP A 308 -8.36 23.01 4.77
CA ASP A 308 -8.08 21.62 5.19
C ASP A 308 -8.19 20.62 4.03
N GLY A 309 -8.23 21.13 2.80
CA GLY A 309 -8.30 20.35 1.56
C GLY A 309 -7.01 19.60 1.24
N TYR A 310 -7.08 18.71 0.26
CA TYR A 310 -5.94 18.01 -0.29
C TYR A 310 -5.73 18.48 -1.73
N ASP A 311 -4.48 18.70 -2.11
CA ASP A 311 -4.08 19.02 -3.48
C ASP A 311 -3.56 17.79 -4.22
N GLY A 312 -3.27 16.72 -3.49
CA GLY A 312 -2.89 15.44 -4.08
C GLY A 312 -3.26 14.27 -3.18
N ILE A 313 -3.79 13.20 -3.75
CA ILE A 313 -3.95 11.92 -3.07
C ILE A 313 -3.36 10.80 -3.93
N PHE A 314 -2.63 9.91 -3.27
CA PHE A 314 -2.06 8.72 -3.88
C PHE A 314 -2.72 7.47 -3.31
N LEU A 315 -3.14 6.57 -4.18
CA LEU A 315 -3.87 5.36 -3.79
C LEU A 315 -3.29 4.11 -4.44
N SER A 316 -3.39 3.02 -3.68
CA SER A 316 -3.07 1.66 -4.11
C SER A 316 -4.32 0.78 -3.97
N PRO A 317 -5.26 0.82 -4.94
CA PRO A 317 -6.50 0.08 -4.83
C PRO A 317 -6.31 -1.45 -4.72
N HIS A 318 -5.15 -2.01 -5.08
CA HIS A 318 -4.86 -3.43 -4.82
C HIS A 318 -4.88 -3.82 -3.34
N LYS A 319 -4.77 -2.85 -2.43
CA LYS A 319 -4.92 -3.03 -0.99
C LYS A 319 -6.38 -3.08 -0.53
N PHE A 320 -7.32 -2.70 -1.38
CA PHE A 320 -8.75 -2.81 -1.10
C PHE A 320 -9.16 -4.28 -1.26
N VAL A 321 -10.12 -4.73 -0.45
CA VAL A 321 -10.76 -6.02 -0.71
C VAL A 321 -11.47 -5.98 -2.07
N GLY A 322 -11.19 -6.95 -2.92
CA GLY A 322 -11.61 -6.98 -4.32
C GLY A 322 -10.68 -6.24 -5.29
N GLY A 323 -9.67 -5.54 -4.78
CA GLY A 323 -8.78 -4.68 -5.56
C GLY A 323 -7.57 -5.31 -6.27
N PRO A 324 -7.09 -6.54 -6.00
CA PRO A 324 -5.94 -7.08 -6.75
C PRO A 324 -6.09 -6.97 -8.27
N GLY A 325 -5.08 -6.43 -8.97
CA GLY A 325 -5.12 -6.18 -10.42
C GLY A 325 -5.67 -4.80 -10.83
N THR A 326 -5.78 -3.86 -9.90
CA THR A 326 -6.18 -2.45 -10.15
C THR A 326 -4.98 -1.54 -10.43
N PRO A 327 -5.19 -0.38 -11.08
CA PRO A 327 -4.14 0.60 -11.32
C PRO A 327 -3.89 1.43 -10.06
N GLY A 328 -2.74 2.09 -9.98
CA GLY A 328 -2.55 3.21 -9.05
C GLY A 328 -3.48 4.37 -9.39
N ILE A 329 -3.92 5.13 -8.40
CA ILE A 329 -4.74 6.33 -8.64
C ILE A 329 -4.02 7.54 -8.05
N LEU A 330 -3.86 8.56 -8.89
CA LEU A 330 -3.50 9.92 -8.50
C LEU A 330 -4.75 10.78 -8.68
N VAL A 331 -5.18 11.49 -7.65
CA VAL A 331 -6.02 12.67 -7.86
C VAL A 331 -5.20 13.87 -7.45
N MET A 332 -5.19 14.90 -8.27
CA MET A 332 -4.42 16.12 -8.00
C MET A 332 -5.19 17.37 -8.40
N SER A 333 -4.90 18.47 -7.71
CA SER A 333 -5.27 19.80 -8.14
C SER A 333 -4.64 20.10 -9.49
N LYS A 334 -5.41 20.65 -10.43
CA LYS A 334 -4.93 21.09 -11.74
C LYS A 334 -3.86 22.19 -11.64
N ALA A 335 -3.70 22.83 -10.48
CA ALA A 335 -2.62 23.78 -10.20
C ALA A 335 -1.22 23.12 -10.15
N LEU A 336 -1.14 21.83 -9.85
CA LEU A 336 0.12 21.07 -9.84
C LEU A 336 0.56 20.64 -11.26
N TYR A 337 -0.29 20.80 -12.27
CA TYR A 337 -0.01 20.38 -13.64
C TYR A 337 0.74 21.47 -14.43
N GLN A 338 2.02 21.23 -14.73
CA GLN A 338 2.93 22.20 -15.36
C GLN A 338 3.16 21.94 -16.86
N LEU A 339 2.54 20.91 -17.45
CA LEU A 339 2.78 20.50 -18.83
C LEU A 339 1.72 20.99 -19.84
N ARG A 340 0.88 21.98 -19.50
CA ARG A 340 -0.22 22.43 -20.39
C ARG A 340 0.25 22.82 -21.79
N SER A 341 1.33 23.60 -21.85
CA SER A 341 1.93 24.08 -23.11
C SER A 341 3.09 23.21 -23.61
N LEU A 342 3.28 22.02 -23.02
CA LEU A 342 4.38 21.10 -23.32
C LEU A 342 3.83 19.71 -23.66
N PRO A 343 4.59 18.83 -24.32
CA PRO A 343 4.16 17.45 -24.49
C PRO A 343 3.79 16.79 -23.14
N PRO A 344 2.79 15.88 -23.09
CA PRO A 344 2.43 15.15 -21.88
C PRO A 344 3.61 14.34 -21.32
N SER A 345 3.49 13.94 -20.05
CA SER A 345 4.54 13.13 -19.40
C SER A 345 4.84 11.85 -20.16
N THR A 346 3.81 11.26 -20.77
CA THR A 346 3.89 10.04 -21.58
C THR A 346 3.18 10.29 -22.91
N CYS A 347 3.94 10.54 -23.97
CA CYS A 347 3.38 10.66 -25.32
C CYS A 347 3.02 9.29 -25.90
N GLY A 348 1.84 9.18 -26.50
CA GLY A 348 1.36 7.96 -27.16
C GLY A 348 0.07 8.18 -27.94
N GLY A 349 -0.41 7.13 -28.61
CA GLY A 349 -1.74 7.16 -29.23
C GLY A 349 -2.81 7.51 -28.18
N GLY A 350 -3.84 8.27 -28.57
CA GLY A 350 -4.90 8.73 -27.66
C GLY A 350 -4.58 9.99 -26.84
N THR A 351 -3.35 10.55 -26.94
CA THR A 351 -2.98 11.81 -26.25
C THR A 351 -3.04 13.06 -27.15
N VAL A 352 -3.37 12.86 -28.43
CA VAL A 352 -3.24 13.84 -29.50
C VAL A 352 -4.55 13.99 -30.25
N ALA A 353 -4.91 15.23 -30.57
CA ALA A 353 -5.96 15.55 -31.53
C ALA A 353 -5.43 15.51 -32.97
N TYR A 354 -4.16 15.88 -33.18
CA TYR A 354 -3.53 15.88 -34.49
C TYR A 354 -2.02 15.67 -34.39
N VAL A 355 -1.45 14.88 -35.32
CA VAL A 355 0.00 14.67 -35.45
C VAL A 355 0.42 15.02 -36.88
N ASN A 356 1.38 15.94 -37.01
CA ASN A 356 1.92 16.32 -38.30
C ASN A 356 3.14 15.44 -38.66
N GLY A 357 3.13 14.87 -39.86
CA GLY A 357 4.24 14.04 -40.38
C GLY A 357 5.46 14.80 -40.90
N PHE A 358 5.35 16.12 -41.09
CA PHE A 358 6.41 16.97 -41.66
C PHE A 358 7.12 17.81 -40.61
N ASN A 359 6.39 18.33 -39.61
CA ASN A 359 6.94 19.18 -38.57
C ASN A 359 6.36 18.80 -37.19
N PRO A 360 7.18 18.28 -36.26
CA PRO A 360 6.69 17.84 -34.96
C PRO A 360 6.12 18.99 -34.11
N LYS A 361 6.49 20.25 -34.38
CA LYS A 361 5.97 21.42 -33.65
C LYS A 361 4.49 21.68 -33.90
N ASP A 362 3.93 21.13 -34.97
CA ASP A 362 2.51 21.30 -35.34
C ASP A 362 1.63 20.19 -34.74
N THR A 363 2.18 19.36 -33.85
CA THR A 363 1.42 18.34 -33.11
C THR A 363 0.48 19.03 -32.11
N VAL A 364 -0.80 18.68 -32.15
CA VAL A 364 -1.82 19.20 -31.24
C VAL A 364 -2.19 18.10 -30.25
N TYR A 365 -1.82 18.32 -28.99
CA TYR A 365 -2.15 17.43 -27.88
C TYR A 365 -3.55 17.74 -27.32
N CYS A 366 -4.21 16.74 -26.72
CA CYS A 366 -5.52 16.94 -26.09
C CYS A 366 -5.45 17.98 -24.95
N GLU A 367 -6.47 18.82 -24.83
CA GLU A 367 -6.53 19.87 -23.77
C GLU A 367 -6.95 19.30 -22.40
N ASP A 368 -7.80 18.28 -22.40
CA ASP A 368 -8.20 17.59 -21.16
C ASP A 368 -7.01 16.84 -20.55
N ILE A 369 -6.68 17.16 -19.30
CA ILE A 369 -5.50 16.61 -18.61
C ILE A 369 -5.59 15.09 -18.45
N GLU A 370 -6.79 14.55 -18.19
CA GLU A 370 -6.96 13.12 -17.93
C GLU A 370 -6.77 12.30 -19.20
N GLU A 371 -7.32 12.76 -20.34
CA GLU A 371 -7.08 12.17 -21.65
C GLU A 371 -5.62 12.34 -22.09
N ARG A 372 -5.09 13.54 -21.94
CA ARG A 372 -3.72 13.91 -22.32
C ARG A 372 -2.64 13.06 -21.65
N GLU A 373 -2.88 12.64 -20.40
CA GLU A 373 -1.93 11.83 -19.62
C GLU A 373 -2.21 10.32 -19.65
N ASN A 374 -3.21 9.89 -20.43
CA ASN A 374 -3.63 8.50 -20.57
C ASN A 374 -3.21 7.91 -21.92
N GLY A 375 -1.90 7.98 -22.21
CA GLY A 375 -1.35 7.54 -23.48
C GLY A 375 -1.33 6.03 -23.69
N GLY A 376 -1.66 5.62 -24.91
CA GLY A 376 -1.79 4.22 -25.32
C GLY A 376 -3.19 3.67 -25.04
N THR A 377 -3.31 2.35 -25.06
CA THR A 377 -4.56 1.70 -24.61
C THR A 377 -4.68 1.82 -23.09
N PRO A 378 -5.81 2.35 -22.58
CA PRO A 378 -5.98 2.55 -21.15
C PRO A 378 -6.15 1.24 -20.40
N GLN A 379 -6.07 1.34 -19.07
CA GLN A 379 -6.16 0.20 -18.16
C GLN A 379 -7.62 -0.23 -17.93
N ILE A 380 -8.36 -0.54 -19.01
CA ILE A 380 -9.83 -0.73 -19.06
C ILE A 380 -10.37 -1.61 -17.92
N ILE A 381 -9.95 -2.87 -17.86
CA ILE A 381 -10.47 -3.84 -16.87
C ILE A 381 -10.03 -3.42 -15.47
N GLN A 382 -8.81 -2.90 -15.34
CA GLN A 382 -8.24 -2.47 -14.08
C GLN A 382 -9.02 -1.26 -13.52
N THR A 383 -9.44 -0.32 -14.36
CA THR A 383 -10.29 0.83 -14.01
C THR A 383 -11.64 0.38 -13.49
N ILE A 384 -12.30 -0.50 -14.23
CA ILE A 384 -13.61 -1.04 -13.84
C ILE A 384 -13.47 -1.76 -12.50
N ARG A 385 -12.45 -2.60 -12.34
CA ARG A 385 -12.16 -3.29 -11.08
C ARG A 385 -11.92 -2.33 -9.92
N ALA A 386 -11.24 -1.21 -10.15
CA ALA A 386 -11.01 -0.21 -9.10
C ALA A 386 -12.34 0.41 -8.65
N ALA A 387 -13.20 0.78 -9.59
CA ALA A 387 -14.55 1.28 -9.26
C ALA A 387 -15.36 0.23 -8.48
N LEU A 388 -15.29 -1.05 -8.85
CA LEU A 388 -15.95 -2.15 -8.13
C LEU A 388 -15.43 -2.32 -6.70
N ALA A 389 -14.11 -2.21 -6.49
CA ALA A 389 -13.51 -2.28 -5.16
C ALA A 389 -13.94 -1.10 -4.27
N PHE A 390 -14.03 0.11 -4.84
CA PHE A 390 -14.63 1.27 -4.17
C PHE A 390 -16.11 1.05 -3.87
N TRP A 391 -16.86 0.44 -4.80
CA TRP A 391 -18.27 0.15 -4.60
C TRP A 391 -18.50 -0.80 -3.43
N VAL A 392 -17.69 -1.85 -3.30
CA VAL A 392 -17.77 -2.75 -2.14
C VAL A 392 -17.55 -1.97 -0.84
N LYS A 393 -16.56 -1.07 -0.81
CA LYS A 393 -16.30 -0.22 0.35
C LYS A 393 -17.48 0.69 0.69
N GLU A 394 -18.08 1.36 -0.30
CA GLU A 394 -19.28 2.19 -0.10
C GLU A 394 -20.48 1.37 0.40
N TYR A 395 -20.68 0.17 -0.16
CA TYR A 395 -21.77 -0.73 0.21
C TYR A 395 -21.68 -1.18 1.67
N ILE A 396 -20.46 -1.51 2.14
CA ILE A 396 -20.25 -1.81 3.57
C ILE A 396 -20.45 -0.56 4.41
N GLY A 397 -19.93 0.59 3.99
CA GLY A 397 -20.12 1.88 4.65
C GLY A 397 -19.04 2.19 5.69
N TYR A 398 -18.61 3.45 5.72
CA TYR A 398 -17.47 3.91 6.51
C TYR A 398 -17.65 3.73 8.03
N GLN A 399 -18.84 4.00 8.55
CA GLN A 399 -19.15 3.86 9.98
C GLN A 399 -19.02 2.41 10.46
N ILE A 400 -19.46 1.46 9.63
CA ILE A 400 -19.35 0.02 9.93
C ILE A 400 -17.88 -0.39 9.91
N ILE A 401 -17.12 0.06 8.91
CA ILE A 401 -15.69 -0.22 8.81
C ILE A 401 -14.94 0.32 10.02
N GLU A 402 -15.13 1.60 10.36
CA GLU A 402 -14.48 2.24 11.51
C GLU A 402 -14.80 1.51 12.81
N LYS A 403 -16.08 1.20 13.06
CA LYS A 403 -16.53 0.47 14.25
C LYS A 403 -15.85 -0.89 14.39
N GLN A 404 -15.72 -1.66 13.30
CA GLN A 404 -15.07 -2.97 13.34
C GLN A 404 -13.55 -2.86 13.51
N GLU A 405 -12.89 -1.93 12.81
CA GLU A 405 -11.44 -1.68 12.97
C GLU A 405 -11.11 -1.31 14.43
N GLN A 406 -11.88 -0.40 15.04
CA GLN A 406 -11.70 -0.01 16.44
C GLN A 406 -11.94 -1.18 17.40
N LEU A 407 -12.96 -2.00 17.15
CA LEU A 407 -13.23 -3.20 17.96
C LEU A 407 -12.07 -4.20 17.89
N HIS A 408 -11.56 -4.49 16.69
CA HIS A 408 -10.48 -5.44 16.49
C HIS A 408 -9.18 -4.97 17.12
N VAL A 409 -8.79 -3.71 16.90
CA VAL A 409 -7.52 -3.19 17.44
C VAL A 409 -7.56 -3.07 18.95
N LYS A 410 -8.69 -2.63 19.52
CA LYS A 410 -8.86 -2.55 20.98
C LYS A 410 -8.71 -3.93 21.63
N ARG A 411 -9.42 -4.93 21.11
CA ARG A 411 -9.36 -6.31 21.62
C ARG A 411 -7.95 -6.90 21.50
N ALA A 412 -7.27 -6.64 20.39
CA ALA A 412 -5.89 -7.10 20.21
C ALA A 412 -4.92 -6.42 21.19
N LEU A 413 -5.01 -5.10 21.40
CA LEU A 413 -4.15 -4.38 22.33
C LEU A 413 -4.42 -4.78 23.80
N GLU A 414 -5.67 -4.89 24.21
CA GLU A 414 -6.05 -5.34 25.56
C GLU A 414 -5.46 -6.71 25.91
N ARG A 415 -5.38 -7.60 24.92
CA ARG A 415 -4.85 -8.96 25.10
C ARG A 415 -3.33 -9.04 25.02
N LEU A 416 -2.70 -8.28 24.11
CA LEU A 416 -1.27 -8.40 23.83
C LEU A 416 -0.39 -7.50 24.71
N LEU A 417 -0.86 -6.33 25.15
CA LEU A 417 -0.06 -5.39 25.95
C LEU A 417 0.39 -5.95 27.31
N PRO A 418 -0.42 -6.73 28.05
CA PRO A 418 0.02 -7.34 29.32
C PRO A 418 1.12 -8.40 29.15
N ASN A 419 1.35 -8.91 27.94
CA ASN A 419 2.32 -9.97 27.68
C ASN A 419 3.74 -9.40 27.60
N GLN A 420 4.56 -9.67 28.63
CA GLN A 420 5.93 -9.16 28.75
C GLN A 420 6.88 -9.62 27.63
N ASN A 421 6.57 -10.74 26.96
CA ASN A 421 7.38 -11.24 25.85
C ASN A 421 7.01 -10.58 24.52
N ILE A 422 5.91 -9.84 24.43
CA ILE A 422 5.50 -9.13 23.23
C ILE A 422 5.81 -7.64 23.41
N TRP A 423 6.32 -7.02 22.36
CA TRP A 423 6.41 -5.56 22.27
C TRP A 423 5.72 -5.09 21.00
N ILE A 424 4.59 -4.40 21.16
CA ILE A 424 3.90 -3.72 20.07
C ILE A 424 4.66 -2.42 19.76
N LEU A 425 4.97 -2.21 18.47
CA LEU A 425 5.73 -1.04 18.01
C LEU A 425 4.82 0.20 17.87
N GLY A 426 5.40 1.38 18.09
CA GLY A 426 4.72 2.67 18.02
C GLY A 426 3.88 3.01 19.26
N ASN A 427 3.28 4.19 19.28
CA ASN A 427 2.46 4.68 20.39
C ASN A 427 1.15 3.90 20.52
N THR A 428 1.04 3.02 21.52
CA THR A 428 -0.10 2.12 21.76
C THR A 428 -1.40 2.81 22.16
N SER A 429 -1.36 4.08 22.53
CA SER A 429 -2.52 4.88 22.91
C SER A 429 -3.06 5.72 21.74
N ALA A 430 -2.26 5.93 20.69
CA ALA A 430 -2.67 6.70 19.52
C ALA A 430 -3.73 5.97 18.68
N GLN A 431 -4.64 6.74 18.08
CA GLN A 431 -5.65 6.22 17.17
C GLN A 431 -4.97 5.57 15.95
N ARG A 432 -5.43 4.37 15.61
CA ARG A 432 -4.81 3.56 14.57
C ARG A 432 -5.82 2.67 13.83
N LEU A 433 -5.45 2.23 12.64
CA LEU A 433 -6.00 1.04 12.00
C LEU A 433 -5.62 -0.21 12.79
N ALA A 434 -6.33 -1.31 12.53
CA ALA A 434 -6.03 -2.61 13.13
C ALA A 434 -4.80 -3.28 12.48
N ILE A 435 -3.69 -2.54 12.37
CA ILE A 435 -2.38 -2.96 11.87
C ILE A 435 -1.44 -2.99 13.07
N LEU A 436 -0.87 -4.15 13.38
CA LEU A 436 0.05 -4.31 14.50
C LEU A 436 1.38 -4.87 14.01
N SER A 437 2.43 -4.08 14.21
CA SER A 437 3.81 -4.53 14.13
C SER A 437 4.35 -4.81 15.53
N PHE A 438 5.00 -5.94 15.71
CA PHE A 438 5.45 -6.37 17.02
C PHE A 438 6.73 -7.22 16.98
N LEU A 439 7.40 -7.26 18.14
CA LEU A 439 8.52 -8.14 18.42
C LEU A 439 8.10 -9.17 19.46
N VAL A 440 8.53 -10.42 19.27
CA VAL A 440 8.42 -11.48 20.26
C VAL A 440 9.79 -11.73 20.85
N TYR A 441 9.92 -11.70 22.17
CA TYR A 441 11.18 -11.83 22.86
C TYR A 441 11.45 -13.25 23.32
N SER A 442 12.70 -13.68 23.15
CA SER A 442 13.18 -14.90 23.79
C SER A 442 13.36 -14.68 25.29
N THR A 443 13.31 -15.76 26.07
CA THR A 443 13.56 -15.76 27.51
C THR A 443 14.73 -16.68 27.86
N THR A 444 15.40 -16.37 28.96
CA THR A 444 16.47 -17.18 29.54
C THR A 444 16.29 -17.33 31.04
N ASN A 445 16.79 -18.43 31.62
CA ASN A 445 16.94 -18.57 33.06
C ASN A 445 18.34 -18.11 33.47
N CYS A 446 18.43 -16.99 34.19
CA CYS A 446 19.68 -16.49 34.75
C CYS A 446 19.69 -16.72 36.28
N SER A 447 20.71 -17.39 36.79
CA SER A 447 20.91 -17.68 38.22
C SER A 447 21.52 -16.49 39.00
N LYS A 448 21.77 -15.35 38.35
CA LYS A 448 22.46 -14.20 38.96
C LYS A 448 21.46 -13.21 39.55
N ALA A 449 21.28 -13.36 40.87
CA ALA A 449 20.96 -12.35 41.87
C ALA A 449 19.80 -11.37 41.60
N ALA A 450 18.71 -11.59 42.35
CA ALA A 450 17.99 -10.52 43.01
C ALA A 450 19.01 -9.62 43.75
N THR A 451 19.51 -8.59 43.08
CA THR A 451 20.16 -7.46 43.73
C THR A 451 19.08 -6.42 43.92
N LYS A 452 18.76 -6.23 45.20
CA LYS A 452 17.82 -5.28 45.77
C LYS A 452 17.95 -3.90 45.10
N THR A 453 16.94 -3.53 44.32
CA THR A 453 16.36 -2.18 44.29
C THR A 453 14.98 -2.31 43.66
N ASP A 454 13.99 -2.67 44.48
CA ASP A 454 12.60 -2.25 44.31
C ASP A 454 11.89 -2.55 45.64
N ILE A 455 12.03 -1.61 46.57
CA ILE A 455 11.19 -1.54 47.75
C ILE A 455 9.87 -0.94 47.31
N GLY A 456 8.79 -1.71 47.48
CA GLY A 456 7.46 -1.17 47.70
C GLY A 456 6.47 -1.33 46.56
N ARG A 457 5.89 -2.53 46.43
CA ARG A 457 4.46 -2.75 46.15
C ARG A 457 4.11 -4.20 46.47
N GLU A 458 4.05 -4.49 47.76
CA GLU A 458 3.26 -5.62 48.26
C GLU A 458 1.78 -5.21 48.12
N GLY A 459 1.12 -5.80 47.15
CA GLY A 459 -0.31 -5.72 46.94
C GLY A 459 -0.75 -7.02 46.31
N ALA A 460 -1.41 -7.86 47.12
CA ALA A 460 -1.85 -9.19 46.76
C ALA A 460 -2.79 -9.17 45.54
N ASP A 461 -2.37 -9.83 44.47
CA ASP A 461 -3.31 -10.51 43.58
C ASP A 461 -2.66 -11.81 43.09
N GLN A 462 -3.30 -12.93 43.44
CA GLN A 462 -2.85 -14.29 43.16
C GLN A 462 -3.16 -14.63 41.69
N GLY A 463 -2.40 -14.05 40.77
CA GLY A 463 -2.26 -14.56 39.41
C GLY A 463 -1.20 -15.66 39.39
N LEU A 464 -1.61 -16.90 39.09
CA LEU A 464 -0.74 -18.07 38.97
C LEU A 464 0.22 -17.93 37.77
N TYR A 465 1.23 -17.05 37.85
CA TYR A 465 2.13 -16.75 36.74
C TYR A 465 3.12 -17.90 36.51
N MET A 466 3.15 -18.39 35.28
CA MET A 466 3.95 -19.51 34.78
C MET A 466 5.45 -19.20 34.62
N TRP A 467 6.13 -18.82 35.70
CA TRP A 467 7.60 -18.58 35.70
C TRP A 467 8.43 -19.82 35.32
N GLY A 468 7.83 -21.02 35.33
CA GLY A 468 8.49 -22.27 34.91
C GLY A 468 8.55 -22.51 33.40
N GLU A 469 7.72 -21.82 32.61
CA GLU A 469 7.66 -21.98 31.14
C GLU A 469 8.36 -20.83 30.39
N THR A 470 8.24 -19.60 30.92
CA THR A 470 8.94 -18.40 30.45
C THR A 470 10.02 -18.03 31.45
N GLY A 471 11.29 -18.04 31.04
CA GLY A 471 12.40 -17.82 31.97
C GLY A 471 12.38 -16.44 32.63
N ASN A 472 13.22 -16.24 33.65
CA ASN A 472 13.21 -15.03 34.49
C ASN A 472 13.87 -13.77 33.88
N SER A 473 14.41 -13.85 32.66
CA SER A 473 15.09 -12.73 31.99
C SER A 473 14.76 -12.67 30.51
N ARG A 474 14.58 -11.44 29.99
CA ARG A 474 14.30 -11.15 28.58
C ARG A 474 15.61 -11.16 27.77
N GLY A 475 15.65 -11.97 26.72
CA GLY A 475 16.77 -12.05 25.77
C GLY A 475 16.60 -11.12 24.56
N LYS A 476 17.27 -11.43 23.45
CA LYS A 476 17.01 -10.75 22.15
C LYS A 476 15.64 -11.16 21.58
N PRO A 477 14.98 -10.30 20.78
CA PRO A 477 13.78 -10.67 20.03
C PRO A 477 14.03 -11.83 19.07
N LEU A 478 13.03 -12.65 18.83
CA LEU A 478 13.01 -13.60 17.72
C LEU A 478 12.97 -12.81 16.39
N HIS A 479 13.62 -13.34 15.36
CA HIS A 479 13.60 -12.71 14.04
C HIS A 479 12.16 -12.62 13.49
N GLY A 480 11.75 -11.46 12.96
CA GLY A 480 10.38 -11.27 12.48
C GLY A 480 9.95 -12.25 11.39
N GLY A 481 10.87 -12.64 10.51
CA GLY A 481 10.63 -13.69 9.50
C GLY A 481 10.47 -15.10 10.10
N PHE A 482 11.10 -15.37 11.26
CA PHE A 482 10.93 -16.64 11.98
C PHE A 482 9.55 -16.71 12.62
N VAL A 483 9.14 -15.65 13.31
CA VAL A 483 7.81 -15.55 13.91
C VAL A 483 6.71 -15.67 12.84
N ALA A 484 6.88 -15.03 11.68
CA ALA A 484 5.97 -15.19 10.55
C ALA A 484 5.94 -16.63 10.01
N ALA A 485 7.10 -17.30 9.93
CA ALA A 485 7.16 -18.71 9.55
C ALA A 485 6.44 -19.62 10.56
N LEU A 486 6.57 -19.37 11.86
CA LEU A 486 5.84 -20.13 12.89
C LEU A 486 4.32 -19.92 12.79
N LEU A 487 3.87 -18.68 12.60
CA LEU A 487 2.44 -18.38 12.37
C LEU A 487 1.89 -19.15 11.16
N ASN A 488 2.65 -19.19 10.07
CA ASN A 488 2.30 -19.93 8.86
C ASN A 488 2.29 -21.45 9.09
N ASP A 489 3.41 -22.00 9.57
CA ASP A 489 3.63 -23.44 9.60
C ASP A 489 2.79 -24.13 10.69
N LEU A 490 2.65 -23.49 11.86
CA LEU A 490 1.91 -24.08 12.98
C LEU A 490 0.40 -23.83 12.87
N PHE A 491 -0.03 -22.69 12.31
CA PHE A 491 -1.43 -22.24 12.41
C PHE A 491 -2.07 -21.84 11.08
N GLY A 492 -1.32 -21.76 9.99
CA GLY A 492 -1.82 -21.29 8.69
C GLY A 492 -2.02 -19.78 8.58
N ILE A 493 -1.55 -19.02 9.56
CA ILE A 493 -1.71 -17.56 9.62
C ILE A 493 -0.64 -16.87 8.77
N GLN A 494 -1.10 -16.12 7.77
CA GLN A 494 -0.25 -15.41 6.81
C GLN A 494 0.08 -14.02 7.35
N ALA A 495 1.21 -13.91 8.04
CA ALA A 495 1.79 -12.66 8.52
C ALA A 495 2.98 -12.23 7.66
N ARG A 496 3.48 -11.00 7.86
CA ARG A 496 4.68 -10.50 7.17
C ARG A 496 5.82 -10.26 8.15
N GLY A 497 7.01 -10.76 7.82
CA GLY A 497 8.25 -10.45 8.55
C GLY A 497 9.14 -9.50 7.76
N GLY A 498 9.72 -8.48 8.41
CA GLY A 498 10.67 -7.56 7.78
C GLY A 498 10.58 -6.13 8.29
N CYS A 499 10.99 -5.18 7.45
CA CYS A 499 10.96 -3.73 7.74
C CYS A 499 9.85 -2.97 6.99
N ASP A 500 8.93 -3.69 6.34
CA ASP A 500 7.74 -3.16 5.66
C ASP A 500 7.96 -1.94 4.76
N CYS A 501 9.11 -1.87 4.09
CA CYS A 501 9.50 -0.75 3.23
C CYS A 501 9.43 0.61 3.94
N ALA A 502 9.73 0.64 5.24
CA ALA A 502 9.74 1.84 6.08
C ALA A 502 10.98 1.86 6.99
N ALA A 503 12.13 1.45 6.44
CA ALA A 503 13.37 1.29 7.19
C ALA A 503 13.79 2.52 8.04
N PRO A 504 13.68 3.78 7.58
CA PRO A 504 13.97 4.94 8.42
C PRO A 504 13.07 5.02 9.67
N TYR A 505 11.77 4.74 9.53
CA TYR A 505 10.88 4.65 10.69
C TYR A 505 11.27 3.47 11.59
N GLY A 506 11.66 2.34 10.99
CA GLY A 506 12.21 1.19 11.69
C GLY A 506 13.46 1.51 12.52
N HIS A 507 14.33 2.42 12.05
CA HIS A 507 15.48 2.87 12.84
C HIS A 507 15.03 3.61 14.11
N ASN A 508 14.04 4.49 14.01
CA ASN A 508 13.48 5.17 15.17
C ASN A 508 12.81 4.18 16.15
N LEU A 509 11.96 3.28 15.63
CA LEU A 509 11.24 2.29 16.44
C LEU A 509 12.16 1.32 17.19
N LEU A 510 13.25 0.90 16.53
CA LEU A 510 14.21 -0.06 17.09
C LEU A 510 15.44 0.62 17.71
N LYS A 511 15.46 1.95 17.79
CA LYS A 511 16.59 2.76 18.32
C LYS A 511 17.93 2.41 17.67
N ILE A 512 17.92 2.24 16.34
CA ILE A 512 19.11 1.97 15.55
C ILE A 512 19.81 3.29 15.26
N ASP A 513 21.01 3.45 15.81
CA ASP A 513 21.84 4.63 15.57
C ASP A 513 22.58 4.57 14.23
N ASN A 514 23.29 5.65 13.90
CA ASN A 514 24.04 5.74 12.65
C ASN A 514 25.17 4.70 12.55
N THR A 515 25.80 4.35 13.68
CA THR A 515 26.90 3.37 13.72
C THR A 515 26.40 1.98 13.36
N LEU A 516 25.31 1.53 14.00
CA LEU A 516 24.69 0.23 13.74
C LEU A 516 24.08 0.18 12.34
N SER A 517 23.47 1.27 11.87
CA SER A 517 22.99 1.41 10.49
C SER A 517 24.12 1.21 9.45
N HIS A 518 25.29 1.82 9.68
CA HIS A 518 26.45 1.62 8.82
C HIS A 518 27.02 0.19 8.90
N ALA A 519 26.98 -0.45 10.08
CA ALA A 519 27.35 -1.84 10.22
C ALA A 519 26.45 -2.76 9.38
N TYR A 520 25.13 -2.55 9.42
CA TYR A 520 24.18 -3.24 8.54
C TYR A 520 24.49 -3.02 7.07
N ARG A 521 24.73 -1.77 6.66
CA ARG A 521 25.12 -1.46 5.26
C ARG A 521 26.36 -2.25 4.84
N SER A 522 27.41 -2.25 5.66
CA SER A 522 28.66 -2.96 5.36
C SER A 522 28.45 -4.46 5.20
N ALA A 523 27.68 -5.08 6.10
CA ALA A 523 27.37 -6.51 6.03
C ALA A 523 26.50 -6.86 4.82
N ILE A 524 25.50 -6.02 4.49
CA ILE A 524 24.67 -6.18 3.29
C ILE A 524 25.51 -6.09 2.02
N GLN A 525 26.49 -5.17 1.94
CA GLN A 525 27.41 -5.06 0.81
C GLN A 525 28.31 -6.29 0.65
N LYS A 526 28.59 -7.01 1.74
CA LYS A 526 29.29 -8.31 1.71
C LYS A 526 28.38 -9.49 1.36
N GLY A 527 27.10 -9.26 1.11
CA GLY A 527 26.11 -10.28 0.72
C GLY A 527 25.33 -10.89 1.89
N TYR A 528 25.42 -10.34 3.09
CA TYR A 528 24.70 -10.84 4.27
C TYR A 528 23.39 -10.07 4.48
N LEU A 529 22.36 -10.35 3.67
CA LEU A 529 21.06 -9.65 3.79
C LEU A 529 20.30 -9.99 5.07
N GLY A 530 20.60 -11.15 5.68
CA GLY A 530 19.93 -11.63 6.87
C GLY A 530 20.18 -10.79 8.11
N VAL A 531 21.18 -9.91 8.12
CA VAL A 531 21.45 -9.02 9.26
C VAL A 531 20.39 -7.93 9.45
N LYS A 532 19.53 -7.71 8.44
CA LYS A 532 18.51 -6.66 8.46
C LYS A 532 17.59 -6.84 9.67
N PRO A 533 17.43 -5.81 10.51
CA PRO A 533 16.45 -5.85 11.58
C PRO A 533 15.03 -5.76 10.99
N GLY A 534 14.06 -6.11 11.81
CA GLY A 534 12.65 -6.06 11.44
C GLY A 534 11.76 -6.63 12.52
N TRP A 535 10.48 -6.70 12.22
CA TRP A 535 9.41 -7.14 13.10
C TRP A 535 8.48 -8.10 12.36
N THR A 536 7.47 -8.58 13.05
CA THR A 536 6.33 -9.24 12.42
C THR A 536 5.16 -8.28 12.39
N ARG A 537 4.48 -8.19 11.26
CA ARG A 537 3.26 -7.39 11.07
C ARG A 537 2.07 -8.29 10.75
N ILE A 538 0.96 -7.99 11.40
CA ILE A 538 -0.37 -8.52 11.08
C ILE A 538 -1.37 -7.37 10.95
N SER A 539 -2.50 -7.66 10.33
CA SER A 539 -3.64 -6.75 10.20
C SER A 539 -4.95 -7.50 10.35
N PHE A 540 -5.93 -6.89 11.02
CA PHE A 540 -7.27 -7.41 11.21
C PHE A 540 -8.26 -6.60 10.36
N PRO A 541 -8.61 -7.03 9.13
CA PRO A 541 -9.54 -6.26 8.31
C PRO A 541 -10.93 -6.23 8.97
N TYR A 542 -11.66 -5.13 8.81
CA TYR A 542 -13.02 -4.89 9.33
C TYR A 542 -14.06 -6.00 9.10
N TYR A 543 -13.83 -6.91 8.15
CA TYR A 543 -14.73 -8.02 7.85
C TYR A 543 -14.27 -9.36 8.44
N MET A 544 -13.13 -9.41 9.13
CA MET A 544 -12.63 -10.61 9.81
C MET A 544 -13.66 -11.13 10.82
N SER A 545 -13.78 -12.45 10.93
CA SER A 545 -14.65 -13.05 11.95
C SER A 545 -14.01 -12.99 13.34
N ASN A 546 -14.83 -12.96 14.39
CA ASN A 546 -14.32 -13.04 15.77
C ASN A 546 -13.50 -14.32 16.02
N ASP A 547 -13.85 -15.43 15.37
CA ASP A 547 -13.16 -16.72 15.53
C ASP A 547 -11.75 -16.68 14.90
N GLU A 548 -11.60 -16.04 13.74
CA GLU A 548 -10.29 -15.81 13.12
C GLU A 548 -9.43 -14.86 13.97
N LEU A 549 -10.02 -13.79 14.48
CA LEU A 549 -9.32 -12.86 15.38
C LEU A 549 -8.81 -13.58 16.63
N GLU A 550 -9.65 -14.38 17.29
CA GLU A 550 -9.25 -15.14 18.47
C GLU A 550 -8.17 -16.19 18.16
N SER A 551 -8.28 -16.86 17.01
CA SER A 551 -7.26 -17.80 16.54
C SER A 551 -5.90 -17.09 16.36
N ILE A 552 -5.89 -15.89 15.79
CA ILE A 552 -4.65 -15.11 15.62
C ILE A 552 -4.07 -14.71 16.98
N LEU A 553 -4.89 -14.17 17.89
CA LEU A 553 -4.40 -13.74 19.22
C LEU A 553 -3.86 -14.91 20.04
N ALA A 554 -4.54 -16.06 20.04
CA ALA A 554 -4.07 -17.27 20.71
C ALA A 554 -2.76 -17.81 20.11
N ALA A 555 -2.59 -17.74 18.79
CA ALA A 555 -1.35 -18.11 18.13
C ALA A 555 -0.18 -17.18 18.51
N LEU A 556 -0.42 -15.88 18.65
CA LEU A 556 0.59 -14.93 19.10
C LEU A 556 1.04 -15.21 20.54
N GLU A 557 0.09 -15.47 21.44
CA GLU A 557 0.40 -15.86 22.82
C GLU A 557 1.18 -17.17 22.89
N PHE A 558 0.79 -18.16 22.07
CA PHE A 558 1.54 -19.41 21.93
C PHE A 558 2.98 -19.14 21.50
N ILE A 559 3.21 -18.31 20.48
CA ILE A 559 4.56 -18.02 20.00
C ILE A 559 5.35 -17.19 21.03
N ALA A 560 4.70 -16.29 21.76
CA ALA A 560 5.33 -15.55 22.85
C ALA A 560 5.77 -16.44 24.02
N MET A 561 5.08 -17.56 24.24
CA MET A 561 5.41 -18.51 25.29
C MET A 561 6.41 -19.59 24.82
N TYR A 562 6.21 -20.16 23.62
CA TYR A 562 6.92 -21.35 23.16
C TYR A 562 7.78 -21.14 21.91
N GLY A 563 7.63 -20.01 21.20
CA GLY A 563 8.21 -19.82 19.87
C GLY A 563 9.72 -20.04 19.80
N GLN A 564 10.46 -19.65 20.84
CA GLN A 564 11.91 -19.88 20.88
C GLN A 564 12.29 -21.37 20.83
N ARG A 565 11.45 -22.27 21.36
CA ARG A 565 11.73 -23.71 21.42
C ARG A 565 11.80 -24.34 20.04
N PHE A 566 11.18 -23.72 19.05
CA PHE A 566 11.15 -24.19 17.67
C PHE A 566 12.43 -23.83 16.88
N LEU A 567 13.32 -22.97 17.39
CA LEU A 567 14.57 -22.60 16.71
C LEU A 567 15.38 -23.81 16.17
N PRO A 568 15.56 -24.93 16.92
CA PRO A 568 16.28 -26.11 16.42
C PRO A 568 15.67 -26.77 15.18
N LEU A 569 14.36 -26.59 14.95
CA LEU A 569 13.64 -27.14 13.81
C LEU A 569 13.79 -26.30 12.53
N TYR A 570 14.49 -25.16 12.59
CA TYR A 570 14.66 -24.28 11.45
C TYR A 570 16.14 -23.98 11.19
N ASN A 571 16.42 -23.59 9.94
CA ASN A 571 17.70 -23.08 9.49
C ASN A 571 17.54 -21.61 9.12
N PHE A 572 18.47 -20.77 9.56
CA PHE A 572 18.54 -19.38 9.15
C PHE A 572 19.63 -19.18 8.10
N SER A 573 19.29 -18.56 6.99
CA SER A 573 20.25 -18.17 5.95
C SER A 573 20.68 -16.73 6.17
N LEU A 574 21.95 -16.51 6.54
CA LEU A 574 22.53 -15.18 6.66
C LEU A 574 22.58 -14.41 5.35
N ARG A 575 22.66 -15.12 4.21
CA ARG A 575 22.73 -14.50 2.88
C ARG A 575 21.40 -13.90 2.45
N SER A 576 20.29 -14.58 2.74
CA SER A 576 18.95 -14.17 2.28
C SER A 576 18.06 -13.61 3.40
N GLY A 577 18.36 -13.91 4.66
CA GLY A 577 17.47 -13.64 5.80
C GLY A 577 16.27 -14.60 5.91
N SER A 578 16.23 -15.65 5.10
CA SER A 578 15.12 -16.60 5.07
C SER A 578 15.27 -17.68 6.14
N TRP A 579 14.13 -18.12 6.67
CA TRP A 579 14.02 -19.26 7.57
C TRP A 579 13.46 -20.45 6.80
N THR A 580 14.13 -21.60 6.88
CA THR A 580 13.68 -22.83 6.24
C THR A 580 13.57 -23.95 7.25
N TYR A 581 12.50 -24.72 7.16
CA TYR A 581 12.24 -25.81 8.07
C TYR A 581 13.15 -27.02 7.80
N LYS A 582 13.65 -27.66 8.87
CA LYS A 582 14.54 -28.83 8.84
C LYS A 582 13.72 -30.12 8.97
N LYS A 583 13.31 -30.71 7.84
CA LYS A 583 12.54 -31.98 7.80
C LYS A 583 13.13 -33.10 8.67
N LYS A 584 14.45 -33.27 8.61
CA LYS A 584 15.15 -34.30 9.38
C LYS A 584 15.04 -34.08 10.90
N ALA A 585 15.08 -32.82 11.36
CA ALA A 585 15.02 -32.51 12.78
C ALA A 585 13.67 -32.86 13.42
N LEU A 586 12.56 -32.66 12.69
CA LEU A 586 11.25 -33.12 13.18
C LEU A 586 11.10 -34.64 13.11
N GLN A 587 11.60 -35.28 12.05
CA GLN A 587 11.60 -36.73 11.95
C GLN A 587 12.37 -37.37 13.12
N ASP A 588 13.52 -36.79 13.48
CA ASP A 588 14.30 -37.23 14.64
C ASP A 588 13.56 -36.97 15.97
N LEU A 589 12.78 -35.87 16.06
CA LEU A 589 11.95 -35.58 17.23
C LEU A 589 10.81 -36.61 17.36
N ILE A 590 10.05 -36.83 16.29
CA ILE A 590 8.96 -37.80 16.21
C ILE A 590 9.48 -39.22 16.45
N GLY A 591 10.68 -39.57 15.96
CA GLY A 591 11.27 -40.88 16.22
C GLY A 591 11.69 -41.11 17.69
N LYS A 592 11.98 -40.04 18.44
CA LYS A 592 12.37 -40.11 19.86
C LYS A 592 11.19 -40.11 20.82
N THR A 593 10.08 -39.51 20.40
CA THR A 593 8.89 -39.38 21.20
C THR A 593 7.85 -40.31 20.58
N ASN A 594 7.34 -41.34 21.26
CA ASN A 594 6.31 -42.28 20.73
C ASN A 594 4.94 -41.60 20.45
N PHE A 595 4.93 -40.40 19.87
CA PHE A 595 3.76 -39.70 19.37
C PHE A 595 3.41 -40.25 18.00
N ASN A 596 2.22 -40.83 17.88
CA ASN A 596 1.59 -41.09 16.59
C ASN A 596 1.19 -39.75 15.96
N PHE A 597 2.17 -39.08 15.37
CA PHE A 597 1.95 -37.91 14.54
C PHE A 597 1.57 -38.42 13.15
N ASP A 598 0.31 -38.76 12.97
CA ASP A 598 -0.16 -39.23 11.69
C ASP A 598 -0.46 -38.00 10.82
N VAL A 599 0.62 -37.48 10.21
CA VAL A 599 0.61 -36.30 9.31
C VAL A 599 -0.43 -36.48 8.18
N ASP A 600 -0.76 -37.75 7.88
CA ASP A 600 -1.63 -38.17 6.79
C ASP A 600 -3.07 -38.54 7.23
N SER A 601 -3.42 -38.64 8.52
CA SER A 601 -4.77 -39.05 8.96
C SER A 601 -5.72 -37.95 9.42
N LEU A 602 -5.37 -36.69 9.15
CA LEU A 602 -6.38 -35.63 9.10
C LEU A 602 -7.27 -35.87 7.87
N PRO A 603 -8.61 -35.95 8.02
CA PRO A 603 -9.48 -36.62 7.05
C PRO A 603 -9.34 -36.01 5.66
N THR A 604 -8.81 -36.82 4.74
CA THR A 604 -8.92 -36.61 3.29
C THR A 604 -10.32 -37.03 2.83
N HIS A 605 -11.35 -36.26 3.21
CA HIS A 605 -12.66 -36.39 2.57
C HIS A 605 -13.05 -35.08 1.91
N GLY A 606 -12.96 -35.09 0.58
CA GLY A 606 -13.73 -34.20 -0.26
C GLY A 606 -15.19 -34.61 -0.17
N ASP A 607 -15.93 -33.96 0.72
CA ASP A 607 -17.38 -33.98 0.67
C ASP A 607 -17.82 -32.97 -0.38
N ASN A 608 -18.35 -33.50 -1.49
CA ASN A 608 -19.23 -32.77 -2.40
C ASN A 608 -20.45 -32.28 -1.58
N ALA A 609 -20.33 -31.11 -0.97
CA ALA A 609 -21.45 -30.45 -0.32
C ALA A 609 -22.17 -29.57 -1.33
N THR A 610 -23.32 -30.07 -1.77
CA THR A 610 -24.44 -29.31 -2.32
C THR A 610 -24.64 -28.00 -1.56
N GLN A 611 -24.82 -26.93 -2.32
CA GLN A 611 -25.07 -25.59 -1.82
C GLN A 611 -26.29 -25.55 -0.89
N GLY A 612 -26.14 -24.86 0.24
CA GLY A 612 -27.23 -24.41 1.09
C GLY A 612 -27.26 -25.04 2.48
N LYS A 613 -26.57 -24.42 3.45
CA LYS A 613 -26.97 -24.32 4.86
C LYS A 613 -26.04 -23.40 5.66
N SER A 614 -26.60 -22.86 6.74
CA SER A 614 -26.23 -21.65 7.49
C SER A 614 -24.75 -21.45 7.90
N SER A 615 -24.36 -20.18 8.01
CA SER A 615 -23.05 -19.69 8.50
C SER A 615 -22.62 -20.18 9.89
N LYS A 616 -23.52 -20.74 10.70
CA LYS A 616 -23.20 -21.25 12.05
C LYS A 616 -22.35 -22.53 12.05
N ASP A 617 -22.51 -23.41 11.05
CA ASP A 617 -21.79 -24.70 11.02
C ASP A 617 -20.32 -24.58 10.59
N GLY A 618 -20.00 -23.58 9.76
CA GLY A 618 -18.61 -23.32 9.32
C GLY A 618 -17.74 -22.74 10.44
N ASN A 619 -18.32 -21.90 11.30
CA ASN A 619 -17.62 -21.26 12.41
C ASN A 619 -17.20 -22.26 13.48
N ASN A 620 -18.09 -23.17 13.87
CA ASN A 620 -17.80 -24.19 14.86
C ASN A 620 -16.67 -25.15 14.40
N LYS A 621 -16.59 -25.42 13.08
CA LYS A 621 -15.52 -26.20 12.47
C LYS A 621 -14.17 -25.49 12.49
N LEU A 622 -14.13 -24.16 12.35
CA LEU A 622 -12.88 -23.39 12.40
C LEU A 622 -12.23 -23.46 13.79
N LEU A 623 -12.99 -23.13 14.84
CA LEU A 623 -12.50 -23.20 16.22
C LEU A 623 -12.06 -24.62 16.59
N THR A 624 -12.81 -25.64 16.17
CA THR A 624 -12.44 -27.04 16.39
C THR A 624 -11.09 -27.39 15.72
N LYS A 625 -10.89 -26.97 14.45
CA LYS A 625 -9.61 -27.18 13.75
C LYS A 625 -8.46 -26.42 14.41
N PHE A 626 -8.69 -25.16 14.79
CA PHE A 626 -7.65 -24.34 15.40
C PHE A 626 -7.22 -24.88 16.77
N SER A 627 -8.17 -25.35 17.60
CA SER A 627 -7.86 -26.02 18.87
C SER A 627 -6.95 -27.23 18.67
N LEU A 628 -7.18 -28.03 17.61
CA LEU A 628 -6.30 -29.14 17.27
C LEU A 628 -4.90 -28.66 16.84
N TYR A 629 -4.80 -27.56 16.09
CA TYR A 629 -3.49 -26.97 15.74
C TYR A 629 -2.73 -26.53 17.00
N LEU A 630 -3.42 -25.90 17.95
CA LEU A 630 -2.85 -25.44 19.21
C LEU A 630 -2.39 -26.60 20.11
N GLU A 631 -3.21 -27.65 20.22
CA GLU A 631 -2.86 -28.87 20.96
C GLU A 631 -1.62 -29.53 20.35
N THR A 632 -1.62 -29.70 19.03
CA THR A 632 -0.50 -30.28 18.27
C THR A 632 0.78 -29.47 18.47
N ALA A 633 0.70 -28.14 18.35
CA ALA A 633 1.85 -27.26 18.54
C ALA A 633 2.37 -27.31 19.99
N THR A 634 1.47 -27.40 20.97
CA THR A 634 1.82 -27.51 22.40
C THR A 634 2.54 -28.82 22.71
N ASN A 635 2.06 -29.95 22.16
CA ASN A 635 2.72 -31.25 22.31
C ASN A 635 4.15 -31.24 21.74
N ILE A 636 4.34 -30.65 20.56
CA ILE A 636 5.67 -30.48 19.96
C ILE A 636 6.54 -29.58 20.84
N ALA A 637 6.01 -28.43 21.29
CA ALA A 637 6.75 -27.48 22.12
C ALA A 637 7.24 -28.09 23.45
N ASN A 638 6.48 -29.02 24.02
CA ASN A 638 6.85 -29.74 25.24
C ASN A 638 7.96 -30.78 25.02
N CYS A 639 8.13 -31.27 23.79
CA CYS A 639 9.21 -32.18 23.42
C CYS A 639 10.52 -31.45 23.06
N LEU A 640 10.46 -30.13 22.87
CA LEU A 640 11.59 -29.29 22.48
C LEU A 640 12.29 -28.68 23.71
N PRO A 641 13.61 -28.40 23.62
CA PRO A 641 14.34 -27.79 24.72
C PRO A 641 13.78 -26.40 25.05
N LYS A 642 13.45 -26.17 26.33
CA LYS A 642 12.91 -24.88 26.81
C LYS A 642 13.79 -23.69 26.45
N PHE A 643 15.11 -23.87 26.58
CA PHE A 643 16.14 -22.89 26.26
C PHE A 643 17.13 -23.49 25.26
N PRO A 644 16.91 -23.33 23.95
CA PRO A 644 17.82 -23.88 22.94
C PRO A 644 19.23 -23.32 23.10
N PRO A 645 20.28 -24.17 22.97
CA PRO A 645 21.67 -23.74 23.12
C PRO A 645 22.08 -22.80 21.99
N GLN A 646 22.95 -21.84 22.30
CA GLN A 646 23.53 -20.95 21.30
C GLN A 646 24.35 -21.75 20.29
N HIS A 647 24.13 -21.49 19.00
CA HIS A 647 24.94 -22.06 17.92
C HIS A 647 25.97 -21.02 17.46
N ARG A 648 27.17 -21.47 17.08
CA ARG A 648 28.13 -20.60 16.42
C ARG A 648 27.66 -20.34 14.99
N LEU A 649 27.62 -19.07 14.60
CA LEU A 649 27.53 -18.72 13.20
C LEU A 649 28.84 -19.17 12.53
N LEU A 650 28.73 -19.84 11.38
CA LEU A 650 29.88 -20.36 10.63
C LEU A 650 30.64 -19.26 9.87
N GLU A 651 30.10 -18.04 9.83
CA GLU A 651 30.62 -16.92 9.06
C GLU A 651 31.18 -15.83 10.01
N ASP A 652 32.28 -15.17 9.62
CA ASP A 652 32.96 -14.11 10.38
C ASP A 652 32.16 -12.79 10.43
N ILE A 653 31.00 -12.83 11.09
CA ILE A 653 30.14 -11.67 11.34
C ILE A 653 30.09 -11.41 12.84
N ASP A 654 30.24 -10.14 13.25
CA ASP A 654 30.07 -9.75 14.64
C ASP A 654 28.64 -10.04 15.13
N ILE A 655 28.53 -10.97 16.09
CA ILE A 655 27.26 -11.41 16.67
C ILE A 655 26.53 -10.28 17.43
N ASN A 656 27.26 -9.25 17.85
CA ASN A 656 26.68 -8.10 18.56
C ASN A 656 25.85 -7.21 17.63
N MET A 657 26.07 -7.29 16.32
CA MET A 657 25.32 -6.54 15.32
C MET A 657 23.87 -7.06 15.16
N PHE A 658 23.59 -8.31 15.52
CA PHE A 658 22.25 -8.87 15.40
C PHE A 658 21.30 -8.28 16.44
N TYR A 659 20.24 -7.63 15.97
CA TYR A 659 19.16 -7.15 16.83
C TYR A 659 18.31 -8.28 17.41
N PHE A 660 18.37 -9.48 16.83
CA PHE A 660 17.53 -10.63 17.14
C PHE A 660 18.34 -11.88 17.51
N ARG A 661 17.65 -12.89 18.04
CA ARG A 661 18.16 -14.23 18.32
C ARG A 661 18.10 -15.07 17.05
N VAL A 662 19.20 -15.76 16.77
CA VAL A 662 19.38 -16.72 15.67
C VAL A 662 19.64 -18.10 16.24
#